data_AF-A0A6A5NPD6-F1
#
_entry.id   AF-A0A6A5NPD6-F1
#
_cell.length_a   1.000
_cell.length_b   1.000
_cell.length_c   1.000
_cell.angle_alpha   90.00
_cell.angle_beta   90.00
_cell.angle_gamma   90.00
#
_symmetry.space_group_name_H-M   'P 1'
#
loop_
_entity.id
_entity.type
_entity.pdbx_description
1 polymer ?
#
loop_
_entity_poly.entity_id
_entity_poly.type
_entity_poly.pdbx_seq_one_letter_code
_entity_poly.pdbx_strand_id
1 'polypeptide(L)'
;MVEAPKYCKRTLLELYGDGTGTSEGHKVMNVKNDQECNMKLKGNFEIHKRGEGSFNKLGAKEALVNLFKGLMKEKEEELVEREKLFDVRRKERDLERKKSLDLLMNAICHLDKELKKKDMQHEMRARALESKEKKLEEQRDRLDSRQKLMYAEAEKHELQRKKSLKLLRERMFREVQELEMKEKQYKQRGVVLDLKEKQLEEGAMFLELMKKKCEGQDIELESKQKQLEGQEKDLKLKEKEFVSQMKELESKKKHFEGHEKEFKSKEEVLEGRLKQLELKEKQTNERVVDLNSREKQINEQVVDLNSREKQFKCQVKEFKSKENEFDEQVNELQRKERQIESQWKELDSKEMQLEGRVKELETKENEFDEQLKELQQKERQFESQGKELESKMKKFEDRVKELETKEKHFEEQVKELKLKETQFEGRVKDLGSKHEALIQLFKDEKVPDEELSPTTNGRSLKLLSNVKTNEVEFLASNDVLVYLKTSSDPAQLVLDIIQNPISPWREKGCNGLTIESWQIVLLEQLMRLSPQIKSRLRDEAMKLAHDLEADIRESNENSVLVLSFLLLLSIYGLASDFNEDKVLKLFEFAAQHKQALELFRSLGFTDKVSDFVQNLIKKQKHIEAVGFICAYNLVEKNGPVDLLREYTRNSRLVCEKICKESKSLELKVKAIDQEIASLDAVLQCISDNNIESQDLQKEIQDRIIKLHAEANSSVYTVTMACLQKCSNLQ
;
A
#
# COMPACT_ATOMS: atom_id res chain seq x y z
N MET A 1 -22.84 -9.04 60.28
CA MET A 1 -23.82 -8.50 59.32
C MET A 1 -23.52 -9.21 58.00
N VAL A 2 -24.29 -10.26 57.66
CA VAL A 2 -25.33 -10.22 56.60
C VAL A 2 -24.72 -9.65 55.32
N GLU A 3 -24.48 -10.39 54.22
CA GLU A 3 -25.24 -11.48 53.62
C GLU A 3 -24.40 -12.27 52.59
N ALA A 4 -25.03 -13.29 52.02
CA ALA A 4 -24.49 -14.47 51.35
C ALA A 4 -23.96 -14.27 49.89
N PRO A 5 -23.30 -15.31 49.32
CA PRO A 5 -22.50 -15.27 48.10
C PRO A 5 -23.09 -16.08 46.93
N LYS A 6 -22.50 -15.97 45.72
CA LYS A 6 -21.82 -17.10 45.02
C LYS A 6 -21.53 -16.80 43.54
N TYR A 7 -20.23 -16.67 43.24
CA TYR A 7 -19.65 -16.96 41.93
C TYR A 7 -18.69 -18.16 42.08
N CYS A 8 -18.75 -19.03 41.07
CA CYS A 8 -17.83 -20.08 40.61
C CYS A 8 -16.60 -20.51 41.43
N LYS A 9 -16.39 -21.84 41.49
CA LYS A 9 -15.12 -22.53 41.16
C LYS A 9 -15.43 -24.02 40.88
N ARG A 10 -15.24 -24.50 39.65
CA ARG A 10 -14.00 -25.06 39.06
C ARG A 10 -13.56 -26.38 39.72
N THR A 11 -13.71 -27.43 38.91
CA THR A 11 -12.68 -28.40 38.49
C THR A 11 -12.05 -29.31 39.55
N LEU A 12 -12.18 -30.62 39.32
CA LEU A 12 -11.09 -31.59 39.13
C LEU A 12 -11.74 -32.93 38.73
N LEU A 13 -11.56 -33.32 37.47
CA LEU A 13 -10.73 -34.47 37.04
C LEU A 13 -11.18 -35.79 37.70
N GLU A 14 -11.90 -36.68 37.01
CA GLU A 14 -11.49 -37.55 35.88
C GLU A 14 -11.42 -38.99 36.40
N LEU A 15 -11.87 -39.91 35.54
CA LEU A 15 -11.46 -41.32 35.42
C LEU A 15 -12.31 -42.45 36.04
N TYR A 16 -12.82 -43.24 35.07
CA TYR A 16 -13.03 -44.69 35.01
C TYR A 16 -14.18 -45.35 35.78
N GLY A 17 -15.01 -46.04 34.98
CA GLY A 17 -15.20 -47.49 35.17
C GLY A 17 -16.56 -47.94 35.69
N ASP A 18 -17.38 -48.41 34.74
CA ASP A 18 -18.28 -49.57 34.77
C ASP A 18 -18.88 -50.10 36.09
N GLY A 19 -20.15 -50.46 35.98
CA GLY A 19 -20.58 -51.79 36.41
C GLY A 19 -21.66 -51.83 37.48
N THR A 20 -22.89 -52.12 37.01
CA THR A 20 -23.90 -53.00 37.62
C THR A 20 -24.29 -52.83 39.09
N GLY A 21 -25.59 -52.66 39.37
CA GLY A 21 -26.11 -52.92 40.71
C GLY A 21 -27.53 -52.44 40.97
N THR A 22 -28.47 -53.37 40.84
CA THR A 22 -29.85 -53.42 41.35
C THR A 22 -30.15 -52.67 42.67
N SER A 23 -31.35 -52.09 42.81
CA SER A 23 -32.40 -52.58 43.75
C SER A 23 -33.56 -51.58 43.93
N GLU A 24 -34.70 -52.18 44.27
CA GLU A 24 -36.06 -51.65 44.45
C GLU A 24 -36.23 -50.71 45.66
N GLY A 25 -37.37 -50.01 45.75
CA GLY A 25 -37.79 -49.44 47.04
C GLY A 25 -38.92 -48.40 47.08
N HIS A 26 -40.17 -48.84 46.89
CA HIS A 26 -41.39 -48.50 47.66
C HIS A 26 -41.86 -47.06 48.00
N LYS A 27 -43.18 -46.88 47.74
CA LYS A 27 -44.26 -46.24 48.54
C LYS A 27 -44.20 -44.71 48.70
N VAL A 28 -45.32 -43.97 48.62
CA VAL A 28 -46.47 -44.00 49.55
C VAL A 28 -47.76 -43.52 48.87
N MET A 29 -48.84 -44.30 48.97
CA MET A 29 -50.23 -43.86 48.86
C MET A 29 -50.68 -43.24 50.18
N ASN A 30 -51.46 -42.16 50.12
CA ASN A 30 -52.15 -41.62 51.30
C ASN A 30 -53.67 -41.59 51.07
N VAL A 31 -54.36 -42.09 52.09
CA VAL A 31 -55.80 -42.38 52.20
C VAL A 31 -56.53 -41.17 52.80
N LYS A 32 -57.75 -40.87 52.33
CA LYS A 32 -58.84 -40.18 53.06
C LYS A 32 -60.18 -40.60 52.42
N ASN A 33 -60.99 -41.43 53.07
CA ASN A 33 -62.02 -41.15 54.08
C ASN A 33 -63.41 -40.84 53.50
N ASP A 34 -64.29 -41.83 53.66
CA ASP A 34 -65.57 -41.79 54.38
C ASP A 34 -66.67 -40.74 54.11
N GLN A 35 -67.88 -41.31 53.99
CA GLN A 35 -69.14 -40.94 54.64
C GLN A 35 -70.29 -40.30 53.84
N GLU A 36 -71.44 -40.98 54.02
CA GLU A 36 -72.79 -40.47 54.31
C GLU A 36 -73.81 -40.15 53.19
N CYS A 37 -74.80 -41.05 53.15
CA CYS A 37 -76.21 -40.80 53.49
C CYS A 37 -77.04 -39.76 52.73
N ASN A 38 -78.08 -40.32 52.08
CA ASN A 38 -79.51 -40.03 52.27
C ASN A 38 -80.30 -39.15 51.27
N MET A 39 -81.58 -39.55 51.15
CA MET A 39 -82.76 -38.92 50.52
C MET A 39 -82.91 -39.11 48.99
N LYS A 40 -84.07 -39.46 48.43
CA LYS A 40 -85.46 -39.40 48.91
C LYS A 40 -86.37 -40.30 48.06
N LEU A 41 -87.28 -40.99 48.75
CA LEU A 41 -88.50 -41.61 48.20
C LEU A 41 -89.41 -40.58 47.50
N LYS A 42 -90.06 -41.00 46.40
CA LYS A 42 -91.45 -40.68 45.96
C LYS A 42 -91.70 -41.36 44.61
N GLY A 43 -92.53 -42.41 44.53
CA GLY A 43 -93.97 -42.33 44.18
C GLY A 43 -94.13 -42.55 42.67
N ASN A 44 -95.03 -43.32 42.08
CA ASN A 44 -96.27 -43.98 42.45
C ASN A 44 -96.48 -45.11 41.43
N PHE A 45 -97.14 -46.21 41.79
CA PHE A 45 -98.12 -46.85 40.91
C PHE A 45 -99.08 -47.69 41.76
N GLU A 46 -100.21 -47.08 42.10
CA GLU A 46 -101.44 -47.79 42.40
C GLU A 46 -101.92 -48.48 41.11
N ILE A 47 -102.19 -49.79 41.13
CA ILE A 47 -103.34 -50.35 40.39
C ILE A 47 -103.99 -51.45 41.26
N HIS A 48 -105.31 -51.29 41.36
CA HIS A 48 -106.32 -52.00 42.11
C HIS A 48 -106.22 -53.53 42.27
N LYS A 49 -106.54 -53.98 43.50
CA LYS A 49 -107.18 -55.27 43.77
C LYS A 49 -108.58 -55.33 43.13
N ARG A 50 -108.87 -56.41 42.40
CA ARG A 50 -110.12 -57.20 42.59
C ARG A 50 -110.02 -58.56 41.89
N GLY A 51 -110.47 -59.61 42.57
CA GLY A 51 -110.83 -60.89 41.94
C GLY A 51 -110.04 -62.08 42.42
N GLU A 52 -110.62 -62.81 43.37
CA GLU A 52 -110.18 -64.09 43.90
C GLU A 52 -110.09 -65.16 42.79
N GLY A 53 -109.07 -66.00 42.84
CA GLY A 53 -108.90 -67.12 41.92
C GLY A 53 -107.71 -67.97 42.30
N SER A 54 -107.97 -69.12 42.91
CA SER A 54 -107.01 -70.08 43.44
C SER A 54 -106.02 -70.62 42.42
N PHE A 55 -104.74 -70.64 42.83
CA PHE A 55 -103.73 -71.65 42.56
C PHE A 55 -103.49 -72.14 41.11
N ASN A 56 -102.36 -71.68 40.56
CA ASN A 56 -101.39 -72.59 39.94
C ASN A 56 -99.95 -72.12 40.30
N LYS A 57 -99.54 -72.40 41.55
CA LYS A 57 -98.22 -72.02 42.12
C LYS A 57 -97.02 -72.80 41.55
N LEU A 58 -97.23 -73.80 40.70
CA LEU A 58 -96.15 -74.54 40.02
C LEU A 58 -95.74 -73.89 38.68
N GLY A 59 -96.70 -73.55 37.81
CA GLY A 59 -96.39 -73.02 36.47
C GLY A 59 -95.74 -71.62 36.47
N ALA A 60 -96.09 -70.74 37.42
CA ALA A 60 -95.50 -69.41 37.52
C ALA A 60 -94.05 -69.43 38.06
N LYS A 61 -93.72 -70.39 38.94
CA LYS A 61 -92.34 -70.58 39.44
C LYS A 61 -91.43 -71.18 38.37
N GLU A 62 -91.95 -72.14 37.60
CA GLU A 62 -91.22 -72.78 36.51
C GLU A 62 -90.96 -71.81 35.35
N ALA A 63 -91.94 -70.95 35.01
CA ALA A 63 -91.77 -69.87 34.05
C ALA A 63 -90.71 -68.84 34.51
N LEU A 64 -90.71 -68.46 35.79
CA LEU A 64 -89.69 -67.54 36.34
C LEU A 64 -88.29 -68.15 36.37
N VAL A 65 -88.17 -69.43 36.72
CA VAL A 65 -86.88 -70.14 36.70
C VAL A 65 -86.35 -70.30 35.27
N ASN A 66 -87.22 -70.58 34.30
CA ASN A 66 -86.82 -70.65 32.89
C ASN A 66 -86.45 -69.28 32.32
N LEU A 67 -87.14 -68.20 32.72
CA LEU A 67 -86.78 -66.83 32.35
C LEU A 67 -85.41 -66.44 32.94
N PHE A 68 -85.16 -66.75 34.23
CA PHE A 68 -83.87 -66.49 34.87
C PHE A 68 -82.74 -67.31 34.25
N LYS A 69 -82.98 -68.58 33.91
CA LYS A 69 -82.00 -69.41 33.18
C LYS A 69 -81.72 -68.86 31.79
N GLY A 70 -82.74 -68.36 31.08
CA GLY A 70 -82.57 -67.68 29.78
C GLY A 70 -81.72 -66.42 29.89
N LEU A 71 -82.02 -65.55 30.87
CA LEU A 71 -81.27 -64.32 31.11
C LEU A 71 -79.83 -64.57 31.57
N MET A 72 -79.60 -65.59 32.40
CA MET A 72 -78.25 -65.97 32.80
C MET A 72 -77.44 -66.50 31.62
N LYS A 73 -78.06 -67.30 30.74
CA LYS A 73 -77.41 -67.80 29.52
C LYS A 73 -77.10 -66.68 28.54
N GLU A 74 -78.02 -65.73 28.35
CA GLU A 74 -77.82 -64.55 27.49
C GLU A 74 -76.71 -63.64 28.06
N LYS A 75 -76.64 -63.47 29.38
CA LYS A 75 -75.53 -62.73 30.03
C LYS A 75 -74.19 -63.45 29.97
N GLU A 76 -74.19 -64.77 30.06
CA GLU A 76 -72.99 -65.58 29.90
C GLU A 76 -72.47 -65.52 28.45
N GLU A 77 -73.38 -65.59 27.46
CA GLU A 77 -73.06 -65.38 26.04
C GLU A 77 -72.54 -63.96 25.77
N GLU A 78 -73.16 -62.93 26.34
CA GLU A 78 -72.71 -61.53 26.24
C GLU A 78 -71.32 -61.32 26.88
N LEU A 79 -71.03 -61.97 28.02
CA LEU A 79 -69.71 -61.92 28.65
C LEU A 79 -68.64 -62.61 27.81
N VAL A 80 -68.96 -63.75 27.20
CA VAL A 80 -68.06 -64.47 26.28
C VAL A 80 -67.78 -63.64 25.02
N GLU A 81 -68.78 -62.96 24.44
CA GLU A 81 -68.54 -62.04 23.32
C GLU A 81 -67.69 -60.82 23.72
N ARG A 82 -67.89 -60.30 24.94
CA ARG A 82 -67.10 -59.19 25.46
C ARG A 82 -65.63 -59.58 25.68
N GLU A 83 -65.38 -60.79 26.19
CA GLU A 83 -64.02 -61.34 26.35
C GLU A 83 -63.32 -61.52 25.01
N LYS A 84 -64.02 -62.07 23.99
CA LYS A 84 -63.52 -62.13 22.60
C LYS A 84 -63.14 -60.75 22.06
N LEU A 85 -63.97 -59.73 22.30
CA LEU A 85 -63.69 -58.35 21.89
C LEU A 85 -62.48 -57.75 22.62
N PHE A 86 -62.28 -58.08 23.90
CA PHE A 86 -61.09 -57.66 24.65
C PHE A 86 -59.81 -58.29 24.09
N ASP A 87 -59.85 -59.56 23.71
CA ASP A 87 -58.71 -60.25 23.09
C ASP A 87 -58.38 -59.70 21.70
N VAL A 88 -59.38 -59.37 20.89
CA VAL A 88 -59.17 -58.68 19.60
C VAL A 88 -58.48 -57.33 19.82
N ARG A 89 -58.99 -56.50 20.74
CA ARG A 89 -58.38 -55.20 21.06
C ARG A 89 -56.98 -55.31 21.67
N ARG A 90 -56.67 -56.39 22.40
CA ARG A 90 -55.30 -56.67 22.87
C ARG A 90 -54.38 -56.97 21.69
N LYS A 91 -54.78 -57.88 20.79
CA LYS A 91 -54.01 -58.23 19.58
C LYS A 91 -53.76 -57.04 18.66
N GLU A 92 -54.76 -56.16 18.48
CA GLU A 92 -54.60 -54.92 17.70
C GLU A 92 -53.54 -53.99 18.31
N ARG A 93 -53.55 -53.79 19.64
CA ARG A 93 -52.52 -52.98 20.32
C ARG A 93 -51.13 -53.60 20.22
N ASP A 94 -51.02 -54.92 20.33
CA ASP A 94 -49.74 -55.61 20.20
C ASP A 94 -49.20 -55.56 18.76
N LEU A 95 -50.08 -55.64 17.76
CA LEU A 95 -49.72 -55.43 16.35
C LEU A 95 -49.24 -53.99 16.11
N GLU A 96 -49.91 -53.00 16.68
CA GLU A 96 -49.53 -51.59 16.52
C GLU A 96 -48.21 -51.26 17.23
N ARG A 97 -47.97 -51.85 18.41
CA ARG A 97 -46.67 -51.80 19.08
C ARG A 97 -45.57 -52.44 18.24
N LYS A 98 -45.85 -53.59 17.60
CA LYS A 98 -44.89 -54.27 16.73
C LYS A 98 -44.52 -53.40 15.52
N LYS A 99 -45.51 -52.81 14.84
CA LYS A 99 -45.26 -51.87 13.73
C LYS A 99 -44.43 -50.67 14.17
N SER A 100 -44.73 -50.10 15.34
CA SER A 100 -43.96 -48.99 15.90
C SER A 100 -42.51 -49.39 16.19
N LEU A 101 -42.30 -50.61 16.70
CA LEU A 101 -40.96 -51.15 16.97
C LEU A 101 -40.17 -51.39 15.67
N ASP A 102 -40.81 -51.91 14.63
CA ASP A 102 -40.19 -52.13 13.32
C ASP A 102 -39.76 -50.79 12.67
N LEU A 103 -40.60 -49.76 12.79
CA LEU A 103 -40.25 -48.40 12.33
C LEU A 103 -39.05 -47.83 13.10
N LEU A 104 -39.01 -47.99 14.42
CA LEU A 104 -37.88 -47.56 15.25
C LEU A 104 -36.60 -48.32 14.88
N MET A 105 -36.68 -49.63 14.68
CA MET A 105 -35.53 -50.45 14.27
C MET A 105 -34.96 -49.98 12.92
N ASN A 106 -35.82 -49.69 11.95
CA ASN A 106 -35.40 -49.16 10.66
C ASN A 106 -34.73 -47.78 10.79
N ALA A 107 -35.27 -46.89 11.64
CA ALA A 107 -34.66 -45.59 11.91
C ALA A 107 -33.27 -45.73 12.57
N ILE A 108 -33.12 -46.64 13.54
CA ILE A 108 -31.83 -46.94 14.18
C ILE A 108 -30.82 -47.48 13.15
N CYS A 109 -31.23 -48.41 12.28
CA CYS A 109 -30.36 -48.93 11.22
C CYS A 109 -29.95 -47.84 10.22
N HIS A 110 -30.82 -46.87 9.92
CA HIS A 110 -30.47 -45.74 9.07
C HIS A 110 -29.42 -44.85 9.75
N LEU A 111 -29.64 -44.50 11.02
CA LEU A 111 -28.70 -43.69 11.80
C LEU A 111 -27.34 -44.36 11.97
N ASP A 112 -27.29 -45.68 12.21
CA ASP A 112 -26.03 -46.43 12.29
C ASP A 112 -25.24 -46.39 10.97
N LYS A 113 -25.93 -46.48 9.82
CA LYS A 113 -25.30 -46.32 8.50
C LYS A 113 -24.77 -44.91 8.27
N GLU A 114 -25.50 -43.89 8.71
CA GLU A 114 -25.02 -42.50 8.62
C GLU A 114 -23.82 -42.25 9.53
N LEU A 115 -23.84 -42.79 10.75
CA LEU A 115 -22.73 -42.70 11.69
C LEU A 115 -21.46 -43.35 11.11
N LYS A 116 -21.57 -44.58 10.59
CA LYS A 116 -20.45 -45.26 9.91
C LYS A 116 -19.89 -44.47 8.73
N LYS A 117 -20.75 -43.84 7.93
CA LYS A 117 -20.30 -42.95 6.84
C LYS A 117 -19.54 -41.74 7.38
N LYS A 118 -20.01 -41.14 8.47
CA LYS A 118 -19.34 -40.01 9.13
C LYS A 118 -17.99 -40.44 9.71
N ASP A 119 -17.92 -41.58 10.38
CA ASP A 119 -16.67 -42.11 10.94
C ASP A 119 -15.61 -42.32 9.86
N MET A 120 -15.99 -42.93 8.73
CA MET A 120 -15.10 -43.11 7.59
C MET A 120 -14.64 -41.76 6.99
N GLN A 121 -15.53 -40.76 6.95
CA GLN A 121 -15.19 -39.41 6.50
C GLN A 121 -14.21 -38.73 7.47
N HIS A 122 -14.38 -38.90 8.78
CA HIS A 122 -13.47 -38.39 9.80
C HIS A 122 -12.11 -39.06 9.72
N GLU A 123 -12.05 -40.37 9.50
CA GLU A 123 -10.80 -41.12 9.34
C GLU A 123 -10.02 -40.66 8.09
N MET A 124 -10.72 -40.47 6.96
CA MET A 124 -10.10 -39.91 5.75
C MET A 124 -9.53 -38.50 6.00
N ARG A 125 -10.27 -37.66 6.73
CA ARG A 125 -9.80 -36.32 7.10
C ARG A 125 -8.59 -36.37 8.03
N ALA A 126 -8.57 -37.28 9.00
CA ALA A 126 -7.43 -37.46 9.90
C ALA A 126 -6.16 -37.85 9.14
N ARG A 127 -6.25 -38.83 8.21
CA ARG A 127 -5.11 -39.21 7.35
C ARG A 127 -4.63 -38.06 6.47
N ALA A 128 -5.56 -37.26 5.93
CA ALA A 128 -5.21 -36.08 5.15
C ALA A 128 -4.49 -35.01 5.98
N LEU A 129 -4.91 -34.81 7.24
CA LEU A 129 -4.25 -33.91 8.18
C LEU A 129 -2.85 -34.40 8.54
N GLU A 130 -2.68 -35.69 8.88
CA GLU A 130 -1.35 -36.26 9.15
C GLU A 130 -0.39 -36.09 7.95
N SER A 131 -0.88 -36.24 6.72
CA SER A 131 -0.08 -35.99 5.51
C SER A 131 0.31 -34.51 5.38
N LYS A 132 -0.59 -33.58 5.72
CA LYS A 132 -0.29 -32.14 5.72
C LYS A 132 0.70 -31.78 6.83
N GLU A 133 0.56 -32.33 8.02
CA GLU A 133 1.49 -32.13 9.15
C GLU A 133 2.90 -32.57 8.77
N LYS A 134 3.06 -33.76 8.15
CA LYS A 134 4.37 -34.21 7.66
C LYS A 134 5.00 -33.24 6.65
N LYS A 135 4.21 -32.71 5.71
CA LYS A 135 4.70 -31.73 4.72
C LYS A 135 5.11 -30.41 5.38
N LEU A 136 4.38 -29.98 6.40
CA LEU A 136 4.72 -28.78 7.18
C LEU A 136 6.01 -28.98 7.97
N GLU A 137 6.21 -30.14 8.57
CA GLU A 137 7.46 -30.46 9.28
C GLU A 137 8.65 -30.47 8.33
N GLU A 138 8.52 -31.09 7.15
CA GLU A 138 9.57 -31.04 6.11
C GLU A 138 9.87 -29.60 5.65
N GLN A 139 8.85 -28.75 5.53
CA GLN A 139 9.06 -27.33 5.20
C GLN A 139 9.76 -26.57 6.33
N ARG A 140 9.43 -26.88 7.58
CA ARG A 140 10.08 -26.30 8.76
C ARG A 140 11.56 -26.66 8.82
N ASP A 141 11.91 -27.91 8.56
CA ASP A 141 13.31 -28.36 8.52
C ASP A 141 14.11 -27.69 7.38
N ARG A 142 13.47 -27.49 6.22
CA ARG A 142 14.07 -26.75 5.11
C ARG A 142 14.31 -25.28 5.46
N LEU A 143 13.37 -24.64 6.15
CA LEU A 143 13.51 -23.26 6.61
C LEU A 143 14.64 -23.12 7.64
N ASP A 144 14.71 -24.04 8.61
CA ASP A 144 15.77 -24.04 9.63
C ASP A 144 17.16 -24.24 8.98
N SER A 145 17.26 -25.15 8.01
CA SER A 145 18.48 -25.37 7.22
C SER A 145 18.88 -24.13 6.41
N ARG A 146 17.91 -23.44 5.79
CA ARG A 146 18.13 -22.21 5.04
C ARG A 146 18.56 -21.06 5.94
N GLN A 147 17.97 -20.95 7.13
CA GLN A 147 18.34 -19.96 8.14
C GLN A 147 19.78 -20.18 8.62
N LYS A 148 20.18 -21.43 8.87
CA LYS A 148 21.59 -21.78 9.19
C LYS A 148 22.57 -21.38 8.10
N LEU A 149 22.24 -21.64 6.83
CA LEU A 149 23.06 -21.21 5.68
C LEU A 149 23.19 -19.69 5.60
N MET A 150 22.08 -18.97 5.79
CA MET A 150 22.07 -17.50 5.78
C MET A 150 22.97 -16.91 6.87
N TYR A 151 22.94 -17.46 8.09
CA TYR A 151 23.84 -17.03 9.16
C TYR A 151 25.32 -17.31 8.84
N ALA A 152 25.64 -18.49 8.29
CA ALA A 152 27.01 -18.82 7.91
C ALA A 152 27.53 -17.92 6.78
N GLU A 153 26.69 -17.57 5.80
CA GLU A 153 27.04 -16.61 4.75
C GLU A 153 27.25 -15.20 5.30
N ALA A 154 26.39 -14.75 6.22
CA ALA A 154 26.53 -13.45 6.88
C ALA A 154 27.86 -13.35 7.66
N GLU A 155 28.22 -14.38 8.42
CA GLU A 155 29.51 -14.43 9.14
C GLU A 155 30.70 -14.38 8.17
N LYS A 156 30.62 -15.09 7.04
CA LYS A 156 31.67 -15.07 6.01
C LYS A 156 31.83 -13.68 5.40
N HIS A 157 30.73 -13.01 5.08
CA HIS A 157 30.75 -11.63 4.57
C HIS A 157 31.30 -10.65 5.60
N GLU A 158 30.94 -10.80 6.88
CA GLU A 158 31.47 -9.97 7.97
C GLU A 158 32.98 -10.17 8.13
N LEU A 159 33.46 -11.41 8.09
CA LEU A 159 34.89 -11.72 8.14
C LEU A 159 35.66 -11.12 6.96
N GLN A 160 35.10 -11.19 5.76
CA GLN A 160 35.69 -10.58 4.56
C GLN A 160 35.73 -9.04 4.70
N ARG A 161 34.66 -8.42 5.20
CA ARG A 161 34.61 -6.98 5.46
C ARG A 161 35.66 -6.55 6.49
N LYS A 162 35.81 -7.31 7.59
CA LYS A 162 36.85 -7.06 8.61
C LYS A 162 38.27 -7.14 8.02
N LYS A 163 38.54 -8.13 7.16
CA LYS A 163 39.83 -8.26 6.46
C LYS A 163 40.12 -7.07 5.55
N SER A 164 39.15 -6.64 4.73
CA SER A 164 39.30 -5.49 3.84
C SER A 164 39.52 -4.19 4.62
N LEU A 165 38.79 -3.98 5.72
CA LEU A 165 38.96 -2.81 6.59
C LEU A 165 40.34 -2.78 7.26
N LYS A 166 40.87 -3.94 7.68
CA LYS A 166 42.22 -4.04 8.23
C LYS A 166 43.29 -3.62 7.20
N LEU A 167 43.19 -4.12 5.98
CA LEU A 167 44.10 -3.76 4.88
C LEU A 167 44.01 -2.26 4.53
N LEU A 168 42.81 -1.69 4.52
CA LEU A 168 42.62 -0.27 4.28
C LEU A 168 43.23 0.59 5.39
N ARG A 169 43.04 0.20 6.66
CA ARG A 169 43.67 0.87 7.81
C ARG A 169 45.19 0.85 7.71
N GLU A 170 45.79 -0.29 7.37
CA GLU A 170 47.24 -0.42 7.17
C GLU A 170 47.75 0.45 6.02
N ARG A 171 46.98 0.57 4.91
CA ARG A 171 47.33 1.47 3.80
C ARG A 171 47.29 2.94 4.22
N MET A 172 46.20 3.38 4.86
CA MET A 172 46.08 4.76 5.33
C MET A 172 47.19 5.11 6.33
N PHE A 173 47.56 4.19 7.22
CA PHE A 173 48.65 4.41 8.16
C PHE A 173 49.99 4.65 7.44
N ARG A 174 50.29 3.89 6.37
CA ARG A 174 51.50 4.11 5.55
C ARG A 174 51.47 5.46 4.83
N GLU A 175 50.33 5.83 4.24
CA GLU A 175 50.18 7.11 3.54
C GLU A 175 50.35 8.30 4.49
N VAL A 176 49.81 8.22 5.71
CA VAL A 176 50.00 9.25 6.74
C VAL A 176 51.49 9.39 7.10
N GLN A 177 52.19 8.27 7.30
CA GLN A 177 53.64 8.31 7.58
C GLN A 177 54.44 8.95 6.44
N GLU A 178 54.10 8.66 5.18
CA GLU A 178 54.74 9.30 4.02
C GLU A 178 54.48 10.81 3.97
N LEU A 179 53.26 11.24 4.27
CA LEU A 179 52.89 12.66 4.30
C LEU A 179 53.62 13.40 5.42
N GLU A 180 53.74 12.82 6.61
CA GLU A 180 54.54 13.39 7.72
C GLU A 180 56.01 13.59 7.33
N MET A 181 56.59 12.62 6.60
CA MET A 181 57.97 12.72 6.11
C MET A 181 58.11 13.84 5.06
N LYS A 182 57.15 13.98 4.14
CA LYS A 182 57.11 15.07 3.17
C LYS A 182 56.93 16.44 3.84
N GLU A 183 56.07 16.54 4.85
CA GLU A 183 55.87 17.78 5.61
C GLU A 183 57.17 18.24 6.29
N LYS A 184 57.91 17.30 6.91
CA LYS A 184 59.23 17.58 7.48
C LYS A 184 60.21 18.10 6.43
N GLN A 185 60.23 17.51 5.23
CA GLN A 185 61.07 17.99 4.12
C GLN A 185 60.67 19.40 3.66
N TYR A 186 59.37 19.69 3.54
CA TYR A 186 58.90 21.01 3.15
C TYR A 186 59.25 22.08 4.19
N LYS A 187 59.13 21.77 5.49
CA LYS A 187 59.57 22.67 6.57
C LYS A 187 61.06 22.99 6.46
N GLN A 188 61.91 22.00 6.19
CA GLN A 188 63.34 22.22 5.98
C GLN A 188 63.63 23.08 4.75
N ARG A 189 62.92 22.86 3.64
CA ARG A 189 63.04 23.71 2.44
C ARG A 189 62.61 25.16 2.68
N GLY A 190 61.58 25.38 3.49
CA GLY A 190 61.14 26.73 3.90
C GLY A 190 62.26 27.51 4.58
N VAL A 191 62.94 26.90 5.57
CA VAL A 191 64.07 27.54 6.28
C VAL A 191 65.21 27.94 5.31
N VAL A 192 65.48 27.12 4.29
CA VAL A 192 66.50 27.43 3.29
C VAL A 192 66.08 28.59 2.38
N LEU A 193 64.79 28.71 2.06
CA LEU A 193 64.25 29.83 1.29
C LEU A 193 64.32 31.14 2.08
N ASP A 194 63.93 31.13 3.35
CA ASP A 194 64.00 32.31 4.23
C ASP A 194 65.45 32.83 4.35
N LEU A 195 66.43 31.93 4.43
CA LEU A 195 67.86 32.30 4.44
C LEU A 195 68.30 32.94 3.12
N LYS A 196 67.83 32.42 1.98
CA LYS A 196 68.14 33.01 0.66
C LYS A 196 67.48 34.37 0.47
N GLU A 197 66.29 34.55 0.99
CA GLU A 197 65.57 35.84 0.95
C GLU A 197 66.35 36.91 1.73
N LYS A 198 66.82 36.59 2.95
CA LYS A 198 67.69 37.49 3.72
C LYS A 198 68.98 37.85 2.98
N GLN A 199 69.62 36.89 2.31
CA GLN A 199 70.82 37.16 1.51
C GLN A 199 70.54 38.10 0.33
N LEU A 200 69.36 38.01 -0.28
CA LEU A 200 68.95 38.90 -1.36
C LEU A 200 68.65 40.32 -0.85
N GLU A 201 68.02 40.46 0.31
CA GLU A 201 67.77 41.76 0.96
C GLU A 201 69.08 42.49 1.30
N GLU A 202 70.05 41.77 1.86
CA GLU A 202 71.40 42.31 2.14
C GLU A 202 72.09 42.77 0.84
N GLY A 203 71.98 41.97 -0.23
CA GLY A 203 72.49 42.33 -1.55
C GLY A 203 71.82 43.58 -2.15
N ALA A 204 70.51 43.72 -1.97
CA ALA A 204 69.76 44.89 -2.43
C ALA A 204 70.20 46.18 -1.71
N MET A 205 70.39 46.12 -0.38
CA MET A 205 70.89 47.26 0.40
C MET A 205 72.28 47.71 -0.04
N PHE A 206 73.17 46.77 -0.36
CA PHE A 206 74.52 47.09 -0.86
C PHE A 206 74.48 47.83 -2.20
N LEU A 207 73.61 47.41 -3.13
CA LEU A 207 73.44 48.07 -4.42
C LEU A 207 72.93 49.51 -4.29
N GLU A 208 72.03 49.77 -3.34
CA GLU A 208 71.50 51.12 -3.11
C GLU A 208 72.54 52.09 -2.53
N LEU A 209 73.44 51.58 -1.68
CA LEU A 209 74.60 52.35 -1.21
C LEU A 209 75.54 52.73 -2.36
N MET A 210 75.78 51.80 -3.29
CA MET A 210 76.62 52.04 -4.46
C MET A 210 76.01 53.07 -5.40
N LYS A 211 74.68 53.05 -5.59
CA LYS A 211 73.96 54.05 -6.40
C LYS A 211 74.16 55.49 -5.89
N LYS A 212 74.01 55.71 -4.57
CA LYS A 212 74.23 57.03 -3.94
C LYS A 212 75.67 57.53 -4.10
N LYS A 213 76.65 56.62 -4.16
CA LYS A 213 78.06 56.98 -4.37
C LYS A 213 78.32 57.46 -5.80
N CYS A 214 77.71 56.84 -6.80
CA CYS A 214 77.82 57.26 -8.21
C CYS A 214 77.18 58.63 -8.44
N GLU A 215 76.02 58.90 -7.84
CA GLU A 215 75.35 60.21 -7.94
C GLU A 215 76.22 61.37 -7.41
N GLY A 216 77.09 61.12 -6.41
CA GLY A 216 78.05 62.11 -5.92
C GLY A 216 79.24 62.38 -6.85
N GLN A 217 79.67 61.39 -7.63
CA GLN A 217 80.80 61.52 -8.57
C GLN A 217 80.40 62.27 -9.85
N ASP A 218 79.15 62.16 -10.29
CA ASP A 218 78.64 62.87 -11.46
C ASP A 218 78.60 64.40 -11.23
N ILE A 219 78.27 64.86 -10.02
CA ILE A 219 78.28 66.29 -9.64
C ILE A 219 79.71 66.86 -9.67
N GLU A 220 80.72 66.08 -9.26
CA GLU A 220 82.12 66.53 -9.25
C GLU A 220 82.67 66.67 -10.68
N LEU A 221 82.31 65.76 -11.59
CA LEU A 221 82.73 65.79 -12.99
C LEU A 221 82.12 66.98 -13.76
N GLU A 222 80.87 67.32 -13.47
CA GLU A 222 80.21 68.49 -14.09
C GLU A 222 80.87 69.82 -13.69
N SER A 223 81.49 69.89 -12.51
CA SER A 223 82.26 71.06 -12.06
C SER A 223 83.61 71.22 -12.78
N LYS A 224 84.28 70.09 -13.11
CA LYS A 224 85.57 70.08 -13.83
C LYS A 224 85.40 70.41 -15.32
N GLN A 225 84.27 70.03 -15.91
CA GLN A 225 83.92 70.37 -17.30
C GLN A 225 83.83 71.90 -17.51
N LYS A 226 83.19 72.63 -16.58
CA LYS A 226 83.03 74.10 -16.65
C LYS A 226 84.34 74.88 -16.49
N GLN A 227 85.37 74.29 -15.87
CA GLN A 227 86.68 74.92 -15.66
C GLN A 227 87.58 74.86 -16.91
N LEU A 228 87.41 73.83 -17.75
CA LEU A 228 88.20 73.63 -18.98
C LEU A 228 87.73 74.53 -20.14
N GLU A 229 86.44 74.84 -20.22
CA GLU A 229 85.88 75.77 -21.22
C GLU A 229 86.38 77.23 -21.06
N GLY A 230 86.86 77.60 -19.87
CA GLY A 230 87.47 78.91 -19.62
C GLY A 230 88.91 79.04 -20.13
N GLN A 231 89.70 77.96 -20.09
CA GLN A 231 91.12 77.97 -20.47
C GLN A 231 91.35 77.92 -21.99
N GLU A 232 90.36 77.46 -22.75
CA GLU A 232 90.42 77.37 -24.21
C GLU A 232 90.32 78.76 -24.90
N LYS A 233 89.74 79.76 -24.22
CA LYS A 233 89.57 81.12 -24.77
C LYS A 233 90.84 81.98 -24.69
N ASP A 234 91.71 81.74 -23.72
CA ASP A 234 92.96 82.51 -23.53
C ASP A 234 94.11 82.06 -24.45
N LEU A 235 94.09 80.81 -24.93
CA LEU A 235 95.12 80.28 -25.85
C LEU A 235 94.98 80.80 -27.28
N LYS A 236 93.78 81.22 -27.70
CA LYS A 236 93.51 81.79 -29.05
C LYS A 236 94.08 83.20 -29.25
N LEU A 237 94.41 83.93 -28.18
CA LEU A 237 94.95 85.30 -28.28
C LEU A 237 96.48 85.34 -28.42
N LYS A 238 97.21 84.32 -27.94
CA LYS A 238 98.69 84.26 -27.98
C LYS A 238 99.26 83.77 -29.32
N GLU A 239 98.46 83.11 -30.14
CA GLU A 239 98.88 82.57 -31.43
C GLU A 239 99.05 83.67 -32.51
N LYS A 240 98.36 84.81 -32.37
CA LYS A 240 98.42 85.94 -33.32
C LYS A 240 99.66 86.84 -33.17
N GLU A 241 100.38 86.74 -32.06
CA GLU A 241 101.55 87.59 -31.75
C GLU A 241 102.86 86.99 -32.32
N PHE A 242 102.92 85.67 -32.48
CA PHE A 242 104.11 84.93 -32.92
C PHE A 242 104.42 85.04 -34.43
N VAL A 243 103.44 85.42 -35.25
CA VAL A 243 103.60 85.45 -36.72
C VAL A 243 104.37 86.69 -37.20
N SER A 244 104.42 87.76 -36.40
CA SER A 244 105.05 89.03 -36.78
C SER A 244 106.56 89.09 -36.54
N GLN A 245 107.12 88.26 -35.65
CA GLN A 245 108.55 88.26 -35.32
C GLN A 245 109.42 87.40 -36.26
N MET A 246 108.81 86.53 -37.07
CA MET A 246 109.51 85.60 -37.97
C MET A 246 110.08 86.24 -39.25
N LYS A 247 109.82 87.53 -39.52
CA LYS A 247 110.30 88.23 -40.73
C LYS A 247 111.60 89.02 -40.56
N GLU A 248 112.21 89.05 -39.37
CA GLU A 248 113.43 89.87 -39.11
C GLU A 248 114.72 89.04 -38.94
N LEU A 249 114.64 87.74 -38.67
CA LEU A 249 115.79 86.88 -38.34
C LEU A 249 116.50 86.22 -39.54
N GLU A 250 116.24 86.70 -40.76
CA GLU A 250 116.92 86.24 -41.98
C GLU A 250 118.29 86.92 -42.20
N SER A 251 118.63 87.94 -41.41
CA SER A 251 119.86 88.75 -41.60
C SER A 251 121.03 88.42 -40.66
N LYS A 252 120.87 87.56 -39.64
CA LYS A 252 121.91 87.31 -38.62
C LYS A 252 122.46 85.89 -38.57
N LYS A 253 122.47 85.21 -39.73
CA LYS A 253 123.21 83.95 -40.02
C LYS A 253 124.75 84.11 -40.02
N LYS A 254 125.30 85.21 -39.48
CA LYS A 254 126.75 85.46 -39.36
C LYS A 254 127.15 85.77 -37.91
N HIS A 255 126.88 84.85 -36.97
CA HIS A 255 127.59 84.82 -35.69
C HIS A 255 127.47 83.43 -35.01
N PHE A 256 128.02 82.41 -35.65
CA PHE A 256 128.07 81.02 -35.14
C PHE A 256 129.03 80.89 -33.95
N GLU A 257 128.59 81.28 -32.76
CA GLU A 257 129.30 80.92 -31.51
C GLU A 257 128.36 80.72 -30.29
N GLY A 258 127.03 80.75 -30.49
CA GLY A 258 126.04 80.50 -29.42
C GLY A 258 125.41 79.10 -29.41
N HIS A 259 125.66 78.26 -30.42
CA HIS A 259 124.84 77.05 -30.68
C HIS A 259 125.07 75.85 -29.75
N GLU A 260 126.08 75.86 -28.87
CA GLU A 260 126.33 74.74 -27.95
C GLU A 260 125.39 74.74 -26.73
N LYS A 261 124.78 75.88 -26.39
CA LYS A 261 123.78 76.01 -25.32
C LYS A 261 122.36 75.66 -25.76
N GLU A 262 122.09 75.54 -27.07
CA GLU A 262 120.74 75.29 -27.60
C GLU A 262 120.39 73.78 -27.64
N PHE A 263 121.38 72.91 -27.87
CA PHE A 263 121.14 71.46 -28.02
C PHE A 263 120.76 70.77 -26.69
N LYS A 264 121.36 71.18 -25.56
CA LYS A 264 120.97 70.69 -24.22
C LYS A 264 119.53 71.07 -23.82
N SER A 265 119.05 72.24 -24.24
CA SER A 265 117.68 72.70 -23.92
C SER A 265 116.58 71.96 -24.71
N LYS A 266 116.89 71.43 -25.90
CA LYS A 266 115.92 70.67 -26.72
C LYS A 266 115.79 69.21 -26.29
N GLU A 267 116.87 68.62 -25.75
CA GLU A 267 116.88 67.26 -25.19
C GLU A 267 116.01 67.18 -23.92
N GLU A 268 116.12 68.15 -23.00
CA GLU A 268 115.24 68.26 -21.82
C GLU A 268 113.76 68.46 -22.20
N VAL A 269 113.47 69.20 -23.27
CA VAL A 269 112.09 69.44 -23.76
C VAL A 269 111.47 68.17 -24.38
N LEU A 270 112.27 67.32 -25.04
CA LEU A 270 111.78 66.06 -25.62
C LEU A 270 111.60 64.98 -24.55
N GLU A 271 112.48 64.91 -23.54
CA GLU A 271 112.31 64.00 -22.40
C GLU A 271 111.06 64.35 -21.58
N GLY A 272 110.77 65.64 -21.41
CA GLY A 272 109.52 66.11 -20.81
C GLY A 272 108.27 65.74 -21.60
N ARG A 273 108.34 65.76 -22.94
CA ARG A 273 107.23 65.34 -23.82
C ARG A 273 107.02 63.83 -23.81
N LEU A 274 108.08 63.03 -23.75
CA LEU A 274 108.00 61.57 -23.67
C LEU A 274 107.36 61.12 -22.35
N LYS A 275 107.75 61.72 -21.22
CA LYS A 275 107.12 61.47 -19.91
C LYS A 275 105.64 61.91 -19.87
N GLN A 276 105.29 62.99 -20.56
CA GLN A 276 103.88 63.40 -20.72
C GLN A 276 103.07 62.42 -21.57
N LEU A 277 103.65 61.89 -22.65
CA LEU A 277 102.98 60.91 -23.50
C LEU A 277 102.79 59.57 -22.78
N GLU A 278 103.77 59.13 -21.99
CA GLU A 278 103.65 57.90 -21.19
C GLU A 278 102.58 58.01 -20.09
N LEU A 279 102.45 59.19 -19.47
CA LEU A 279 101.37 59.47 -18.51
C LEU A 279 100.00 59.49 -19.20
N LYS A 280 99.91 60.08 -20.40
CA LYS A 280 98.66 60.07 -21.19
C LYS A 280 98.28 58.66 -21.62
N GLU A 281 99.25 57.85 -22.04
CA GLU A 281 99.04 56.45 -22.43
C GLU A 281 98.50 55.62 -21.26
N LYS A 282 99.11 55.75 -20.07
CA LYS A 282 98.60 55.12 -18.83
C LYS A 282 97.18 55.56 -18.50
N GLN A 283 96.90 56.86 -18.61
CA GLN A 283 95.56 57.40 -18.35
C GLN A 283 94.51 56.92 -19.38
N THR A 284 94.87 56.75 -20.65
CA THR A 284 93.99 56.13 -21.65
C THR A 284 93.76 54.65 -21.39
N ASN A 285 94.78 53.89 -20.98
CA ASN A 285 94.63 52.48 -20.66
C ASN A 285 93.73 52.26 -19.43
N GLU A 286 93.84 53.11 -18.41
CA GLU A 286 92.92 53.10 -17.26
C GLU A 286 91.47 53.39 -17.68
N ARG A 287 91.26 54.37 -18.58
CA ARG A 287 89.92 54.66 -19.13
C ARG A 287 89.35 53.50 -19.95
N VAL A 288 90.17 52.79 -20.72
CA VAL A 288 89.72 51.62 -21.49
C VAL A 288 89.29 50.48 -20.57
N VAL A 289 90.01 50.26 -19.46
CA VAL A 289 89.62 49.25 -18.46
C VAL A 289 88.30 49.64 -17.76
N ASP A 290 88.12 50.93 -17.46
CA ASP A 290 86.86 51.46 -16.90
C ASP A 290 85.68 51.33 -17.89
N LEU A 291 85.90 51.62 -19.18
CA LEU A 291 84.88 51.43 -20.21
C LEU A 291 84.51 49.96 -20.39
N ASN A 292 85.48 49.05 -20.36
CA ASN A 292 85.22 47.60 -20.44
C ASN A 292 84.47 47.07 -19.21
N SER A 293 84.67 47.64 -18.03
CA SER A 293 83.91 47.25 -16.83
C SER A 293 82.47 47.76 -16.91
N ARG A 294 82.26 48.99 -17.39
CA ARG A 294 80.93 49.55 -17.70
C ARG A 294 80.19 48.76 -18.77
N GLU A 295 80.87 48.34 -19.84
CA GLU A 295 80.28 47.49 -20.89
C GLU A 295 79.79 46.16 -20.32
N LYS A 296 80.57 45.52 -19.45
CA LYS A 296 80.14 44.29 -18.75
C LYS A 296 78.90 44.53 -17.88
N GLN A 297 78.86 45.64 -17.14
CA GLN A 297 77.73 45.98 -16.28
C GLN A 297 76.45 46.26 -17.09
N ILE A 298 76.55 46.93 -18.23
CA ILE A 298 75.43 47.14 -19.14
C ILE A 298 74.93 45.81 -19.72
N ASN A 299 75.83 44.92 -20.12
CA ASN A 299 75.46 43.61 -20.63
C ASN A 299 74.73 42.76 -19.58
N GLU A 300 75.14 42.82 -18.32
CA GLU A 300 74.42 42.16 -17.22
C GLU A 300 73.02 42.73 -17.02
N GLN A 301 72.84 44.06 -17.08
CA GLN A 301 71.51 44.70 -17.01
C GLN A 301 70.60 44.30 -18.19
N VAL A 302 71.15 44.17 -19.40
CA VAL A 302 70.39 43.74 -20.58
C VAL A 302 69.89 42.29 -20.42
N VAL A 303 70.70 41.41 -19.82
CA VAL A 303 70.28 40.03 -19.52
C VAL A 303 69.17 40.00 -18.46
N ASP A 304 69.25 40.84 -17.42
CA ASP A 304 68.21 40.97 -16.40
C ASP A 304 66.89 41.48 -17.01
N LEU A 305 66.94 42.54 -17.83
CA LEU A 305 65.77 43.07 -18.53
C LEU A 305 65.13 42.03 -19.45
N ASN A 306 65.92 41.26 -20.19
CA ASN A 306 65.43 40.16 -21.02
C ASN A 306 64.73 39.07 -20.19
N SER A 307 65.23 38.79 -18.98
CA SER A 307 64.58 37.82 -18.09
C SER A 307 63.23 38.35 -17.57
N ARG A 308 63.15 39.64 -17.28
CA ARG A 308 61.94 40.33 -16.82
C ARG A 308 60.89 40.46 -17.92
N GLU A 309 61.31 40.71 -19.16
CA GLU A 309 60.43 40.67 -20.34
C GLU A 309 59.81 39.28 -20.52
N LYS A 310 60.61 38.21 -20.38
CA LYS A 310 60.10 36.83 -20.43
C LYS A 310 59.08 36.57 -19.31
N GLN A 311 59.33 37.07 -18.10
CA GLN A 311 58.39 36.95 -16.97
C GLN A 311 57.07 37.66 -17.26
N PHE A 312 57.08 38.90 -17.74
CA PHE A 312 55.86 39.63 -18.12
C PHE A 312 55.12 38.91 -19.24
N LYS A 313 55.83 38.35 -20.22
CA LYS A 313 55.22 37.56 -21.30
C LYS A 313 54.51 36.30 -20.77
N CYS A 314 55.05 35.66 -19.74
CA CYS A 314 54.39 34.54 -19.06
C CYS A 314 53.14 35.00 -18.28
N GLN A 315 53.23 36.11 -17.54
CA GLN A 315 52.07 36.66 -16.81
C GLN A 315 50.92 37.06 -17.74
N VAL A 316 51.22 37.69 -18.89
CA VAL A 316 50.19 38.05 -19.88
C VAL A 316 49.47 36.81 -20.43
N LYS A 317 50.18 35.69 -20.64
CA LYS A 317 49.54 34.44 -21.05
C LYS A 317 48.62 33.88 -19.96
N GLU A 318 49.04 33.97 -18.70
CA GLU A 318 48.24 33.51 -17.56
C GLU A 318 46.98 34.38 -17.35
N PHE A 319 47.08 35.69 -17.55
CA PHE A 319 45.91 36.58 -17.55
C PHE A 319 44.95 36.23 -18.68
N LYS A 320 45.47 35.92 -19.87
CA LYS A 320 44.64 35.54 -21.01
C LYS A 320 43.92 34.20 -20.83
N SER A 321 44.53 33.24 -20.13
CA SER A 321 43.83 32.00 -19.77
C SER A 321 42.75 32.25 -18.71
N LYS A 322 43.01 33.11 -17.71
CA LYS A 322 42.00 33.47 -16.69
C LYS A 322 40.83 34.25 -17.29
N GLU A 323 41.09 35.13 -18.26
CA GLU A 323 40.06 35.84 -19.02
C GLU A 323 39.11 34.86 -19.72
N ASN A 324 39.66 33.84 -20.40
CA ASN A 324 38.84 32.80 -21.04
C ASN A 324 38.04 31.96 -20.01
N GLU A 325 38.65 31.60 -18.88
CA GLU A 325 37.93 30.88 -17.80
C GLU A 325 36.76 31.71 -17.24
N PHE A 326 36.94 33.04 -17.09
CA PHE A 326 35.85 33.92 -16.68
C PHE A 326 34.75 34.00 -17.74
N ASP A 327 35.10 34.11 -19.02
CA ASP A 327 34.12 34.09 -20.12
C ASP A 327 33.29 32.79 -20.14
N GLU A 328 33.92 31.64 -19.90
CA GLU A 328 33.21 30.37 -19.79
C GLU A 328 32.25 30.34 -18.60
N GLN A 329 32.68 30.82 -17.43
CA GLN A 329 31.82 30.92 -16.25
C GLN A 329 30.64 31.86 -16.47
N VAL A 330 30.85 33.02 -17.11
CA VAL A 330 29.79 33.97 -17.44
C VAL A 330 28.76 33.33 -18.38
N ASN A 331 29.22 32.62 -19.41
CA ASN A 331 28.33 31.91 -20.33
C ASN A 331 27.52 30.81 -19.64
N GLU A 332 28.12 30.08 -18.68
CA GLU A 332 27.40 29.08 -17.90
C GLU A 332 26.34 29.71 -16.99
N LEU A 333 26.67 30.82 -16.32
CA LEU A 333 25.72 31.59 -15.51
C LEU A 333 24.55 32.10 -16.36
N GLN A 334 24.82 32.60 -17.56
CA GLN A 334 23.80 33.11 -18.48
C GLN A 334 22.88 31.98 -19.03
N ARG A 335 23.37 30.74 -19.08
CA ARG A 335 22.53 29.57 -19.37
C ARG A 335 21.64 29.21 -18.19
N LYS A 336 22.19 29.23 -16.96
CA LYS A 336 21.43 28.98 -15.72
C LYS A 336 20.33 30.01 -15.53
N GLU A 337 20.62 31.28 -15.79
CA GLU A 337 19.64 32.38 -15.75
C GLU A 337 18.47 32.12 -16.69
N ARG A 338 18.74 31.78 -17.97
CA ARG A 338 17.69 31.43 -18.95
C ARG A 338 16.87 30.22 -18.53
N GLN A 339 17.50 29.22 -17.91
CA GLN A 339 16.80 28.05 -17.41
C GLN A 339 15.86 28.42 -16.26
N ILE A 340 16.31 29.21 -15.30
CA ILE A 340 15.49 29.69 -14.18
C ILE A 340 14.31 30.52 -14.71
N GLU A 341 14.55 31.39 -15.69
CA GLU A 341 13.49 32.21 -16.30
C GLU A 341 12.39 31.35 -16.97
N SER A 342 12.79 30.26 -17.65
CA SER A 342 11.84 29.32 -18.25
C SER A 342 11.02 28.56 -17.18
N GLN A 343 11.65 28.16 -16.08
CA GLN A 343 10.96 27.50 -14.96
C GLN A 343 9.99 28.45 -14.25
N TRP A 344 10.33 29.73 -14.14
CA TRP A 344 9.46 30.75 -13.59
C TRP A 344 8.18 30.94 -14.42
N LYS A 345 8.30 31.00 -15.75
CA LYS A 345 7.13 31.08 -16.66
C LYS A 345 6.24 29.84 -16.56
N GLU A 346 6.83 28.66 -16.37
CA GLU A 346 6.05 27.44 -16.15
C GLU A 346 5.31 27.47 -14.80
N LEU A 347 5.95 27.96 -13.73
CA LEU A 347 5.31 28.11 -12.42
C LEU A 347 4.14 29.11 -12.47
N ASP A 348 4.32 30.25 -13.12
CA ASP A 348 3.28 31.27 -13.31
C ASP A 348 2.04 30.68 -14.02
N SER A 349 2.26 29.86 -15.05
CA SER A 349 1.17 29.16 -15.73
C SER A 349 0.45 28.14 -14.85
N LYS A 350 1.17 27.44 -13.97
CA LYS A 350 0.59 26.47 -13.02
C LYS A 350 -0.20 27.18 -11.92
N GLU A 351 0.27 28.33 -11.46
CA GLU A 351 -0.43 29.17 -10.50
C GLU A 351 -1.78 29.61 -11.05
N MET A 352 -1.84 30.10 -12.29
CA MET A 352 -3.10 30.47 -12.96
C MET A 352 -4.06 29.29 -13.11
N GLN A 353 -3.56 28.08 -13.39
CA GLN A 353 -4.38 26.87 -13.43
C GLN A 353 -4.94 26.49 -12.05
N LEU A 354 -4.14 26.61 -10.99
CA LEU A 354 -4.59 26.35 -9.63
C LEU A 354 -5.64 27.36 -9.20
N GLU A 355 -5.47 28.64 -9.53
CA GLU A 355 -6.46 29.68 -9.23
C GLU A 355 -7.81 29.39 -9.90
N GLY A 356 -7.78 28.89 -11.15
CA GLY A 356 -8.99 28.42 -11.84
C GLY A 356 -9.66 27.24 -11.12
N ARG A 357 -8.89 26.23 -10.71
CA ARG A 357 -9.42 25.07 -9.97
C ARG A 357 -9.99 25.46 -8.61
N VAL A 358 -9.42 26.45 -7.93
CA VAL A 358 -9.95 26.96 -6.66
C VAL A 358 -11.33 27.59 -6.87
N LYS A 359 -11.50 28.43 -7.90
CA LYS A 359 -12.79 29.04 -8.24
C LYS A 359 -13.85 27.97 -8.58
N GLU A 360 -13.47 26.92 -9.30
CA GLU A 360 -14.37 25.79 -9.57
C GLU A 360 -14.78 25.03 -8.29
N LEU A 361 -13.84 24.80 -7.37
CA LEU A 361 -14.15 24.15 -6.10
C LEU A 361 -15.10 25.00 -5.24
N GLU A 362 -14.89 26.32 -5.22
CA GLU A 362 -15.76 27.26 -4.52
C GLU A 362 -17.19 27.23 -5.09
N THR A 363 -17.35 27.08 -6.41
CA THR A 363 -18.69 26.89 -7.00
C THR A 363 -19.33 25.56 -6.61
N LYS A 364 -18.56 24.46 -6.57
CA LYS A 364 -19.06 23.14 -6.15
C LYS A 364 -19.43 23.09 -4.67
N GLU A 365 -18.67 23.77 -3.82
CA GLU A 365 -18.99 23.90 -2.40
C GLU A 365 -20.35 24.57 -2.21
N ASN A 366 -20.62 25.66 -2.93
CA ASN A 366 -21.93 26.32 -2.92
C ASN A 366 -23.07 25.39 -3.42
N GLU A 367 -22.83 24.59 -4.46
CA GLU A 367 -23.81 23.60 -4.95
C GLU A 367 -24.09 22.50 -3.92
N PHE A 368 -23.06 21.98 -3.23
CA PHE A 368 -23.26 21.01 -2.15
C PHE A 368 -24.03 21.59 -0.97
N ASP A 369 -23.79 22.86 -0.63
CA ASP A 369 -24.53 23.56 0.41
C ASP A 369 -26.03 23.70 0.07
N GLU A 370 -26.38 23.90 -1.20
CA GLU A 370 -27.77 23.89 -1.65
C GLU A 370 -28.39 22.48 -1.57
N GLN A 371 -27.68 21.46 -2.05
CA GLN A 371 -28.15 20.07 -1.96
C GLN A 371 -28.36 19.62 -0.51
N LEU A 372 -27.49 20.04 0.41
CA LEU A 372 -27.60 19.74 1.83
C LEU A 372 -28.88 20.34 2.42
N LYS A 373 -29.23 21.58 2.06
CA LYS A 373 -30.48 22.22 2.47
C LYS A 373 -31.71 21.47 1.95
N GLU A 374 -31.67 20.98 0.71
CA GLU A 374 -32.76 20.17 0.14
C GLU A 374 -32.92 18.82 0.85
N LEU A 375 -31.81 18.12 1.12
CA LEU A 375 -31.83 16.85 1.84
C LEU A 375 -32.39 17.02 3.25
N GLN A 376 -32.00 18.09 3.94
CA GLN A 376 -32.52 18.41 5.26
C GLN A 376 -34.04 18.69 5.24
N GLN A 377 -34.57 19.27 4.15
CA GLN A 377 -36.01 19.42 3.98
C GLN A 377 -36.71 18.07 3.75
N LYS A 378 -36.13 17.18 2.94
CA LYS A 378 -36.65 15.82 2.70
C LYS A 378 -36.65 14.98 3.98
N GLU A 379 -35.61 15.08 4.81
CA GLU A 379 -35.54 14.41 6.10
C GLU A 379 -36.69 14.81 7.01
N ARG A 380 -36.96 16.12 7.14
CA ARG A 380 -38.12 16.63 7.91
C ARG A 380 -39.45 16.11 7.36
N GLN A 381 -39.56 15.98 6.04
CA GLN A 381 -40.75 15.41 5.42
C GLN A 381 -40.93 13.92 5.77
N PHE A 382 -39.88 13.11 5.67
CA PHE A 382 -39.94 11.70 6.08
C PHE A 382 -40.23 11.52 7.56
N GLU A 383 -39.68 12.37 8.42
CA GLU A 383 -39.97 12.33 9.86
C GLU A 383 -41.47 12.59 10.14
N SER A 384 -42.06 13.56 9.42
CA SER A 384 -43.51 13.82 9.53
C SER A 384 -44.36 12.64 9.05
N GLN A 385 -43.97 11.99 7.95
CA GLN A 385 -44.64 10.80 7.43
C GLN A 385 -44.49 9.60 8.37
N GLY A 386 -43.32 9.43 8.99
CA GLY A 386 -43.08 8.41 10.01
C GLY A 386 -44.02 8.57 11.21
N LYS A 387 -44.16 9.80 11.74
CA LYS A 387 -45.11 10.11 12.82
C LYS A 387 -46.56 9.82 12.42
N GLU A 388 -46.94 10.09 11.17
CA GLU A 388 -48.28 9.76 10.66
C GLU A 388 -48.51 8.24 10.60
N LEU A 389 -47.55 7.47 10.07
CA LEU A 389 -47.64 6.01 9.98
C LEU A 389 -47.72 5.36 11.36
N GLU A 390 -46.95 5.86 12.33
CA GLU A 390 -47.01 5.41 13.72
C GLU A 390 -48.41 5.60 14.30
N SER A 391 -49.05 6.75 14.04
CA SER A 391 -50.43 7.00 14.45
C SER A 391 -51.45 6.05 13.79
N LYS A 392 -51.22 5.66 12.53
CA LYS A 392 -52.06 4.69 11.81
C LYS A 392 -51.88 3.27 12.37
N MET A 393 -50.65 2.88 12.68
CA MET A 393 -50.33 1.57 13.24
C MET A 393 -51.01 1.39 14.60
N LYS A 394 -50.99 2.42 15.45
CA LYS A 394 -51.70 2.41 16.75
C LYS A 394 -53.21 2.20 16.58
N LYS A 395 -53.84 2.86 15.59
CA LYS A 395 -55.26 2.64 15.25
C LYS A 395 -55.55 1.22 14.77
N PHE A 396 -54.65 0.61 14.00
CA PHE A 396 -54.80 -0.79 13.58
C PHE A 396 -54.67 -1.75 14.77
N GLU A 397 -53.73 -1.49 15.67
CA GLU A 397 -53.56 -2.29 16.88
C GLU A 397 -54.82 -2.27 17.76
N ASP A 398 -55.44 -1.10 17.92
CA ASP A 398 -56.71 -0.98 18.65
C ASP A 398 -57.85 -1.76 17.95
N ARG A 399 -57.92 -1.74 16.61
CA ARG A 399 -58.90 -2.55 15.84
C ARG A 399 -58.66 -4.05 15.96
N VAL A 400 -57.40 -4.48 16.02
CA VAL A 400 -57.05 -5.90 16.24
C VAL A 400 -57.54 -6.34 17.62
N LYS A 401 -57.30 -5.55 18.67
CA LYS A 401 -57.82 -5.81 20.01
C LYS A 401 -59.35 -5.88 20.04
N GLU A 402 -60.03 -5.01 19.30
CA GLU A 402 -61.50 -5.07 19.17
C GLU A 402 -61.96 -6.37 18.49
N LEU A 403 -61.29 -6.79 17.42
CA LEU A 403 -61.61 -8.03 16.71
C LEU A 403 -61.39 -9.28 17.57
N GLU A 404 -60.32 -9.33 18.37
CA GLU A 404 -60.09 -10.41 19.34
C GLU A 404 -61.22 -10.51 20.38
N THR A 405 -61.77 -9.38 20.84
CA THR A 405 -62.93 -9.40 21.75
C THR A 405 -64.19 -9.90 21.07
N LYS A 406 -64.40 -9.55 19.79
CA LYS A 406 -65.53 -10.05 18.98
C LYS A 406 -65.40 -11.56 18.70
N GLU A 407 -64.20 -12.05 18.41
CA GLU A 407 -63.92 -13.47 18.22
C GLU A 407 -64.28 -14.28 19.47
N LYS A 408 -63.83 -13.85 20.65
CA LYS A 408 -64.19 -14.48 21.93
C LYS A 408 -65.71 -14.50 22.15
N HIS A 409 -66.40 -13.41 21.83
CA HIS A 409 -67.85 -13.35 21.92
C HIS A 409 -68.55 -14.34 20.96
N PHE A 410 -68.07 -14.47 19.72
CA PHE A 410 -68.59 -15.47 18.79
C PHE A 410 -68.30 -16.88 19.25
N GLU A 411 -67.13 -17.15 19.83
CA GLU A 411 -66.79 -18.46 20.38
C GLU A 411 -67.73 -18.88 21.52
N GLU A 412 -68.12 -17.92 22.38
CA GLU A 412 -69.14 -18.12 23.41
C GLU A 412 -70.53 -18.37 22.81
N GLN A 413 -70.94 -17.60 21.79
CA GLN A 413 -72.21 -17.85 21.09
C GLN A 413 -72.23 -19.24 20.42
N VAL A 414 -71.11 -19.70 19.84
CA VAL A 414 -70.98 -21.04 19.27
C VAL A 414 -71.11 -22.12 20.35
N LYS A 415 -70.54 -21.91 21.55
CA LYS A 415 -70.71 -22.82 22.70
C LYS A 415 -72.17 -22.86 23.18
N GLU A 416 -72.85 -21.72 23.21
CA GLU A 416 -74.28 -21.64 23.55
C GLU A 416 -75.16 -22.31 22.48
N LEU A 417 -74.85 -22.12 21.20
CA LEU A 417 -75.55 -22.78 20.10
C LEU A 417 -75.34 -24.29 20.13
N LYS A 418 -74.16 -24.80 20.49
CA LYS A 418 -73.93 -26.24 20.71
C LYS A 418 -74.77 -26.80 21.87
N LEU A 419 -74.95 -26.02 22.95
CA LEU A 419 -75.83 -26.41 24.05
C LEU A 419 -77.31 -26.40 23.63
N LYS A 420 -77.73 -25.44 22.80
CA LYS A 420 -79.07 -25.41 22.20
C LYS A 420 -79.28 -26.55 21.21
N GLU A 421 -78.28 -26.86 20.39
CA GLU A 421 -78.27 -27.98 19.45
C GLU A 421 -78.44 -29.31 20.18
N THR A 422 -77.68 -29.56 21.25
CA THR A 422 -77.85 -30.78 22.08
C THR A 422 -79.21 -30.85 22.80
N GLN A 423 -79.82 -29.71 23.15
CA GLN A 423 -81.21 -29.66 23.63
C GLN A 423 -82.23 -29.95 22.53
N PHE A 424 -82.04 -29.41 21.33
CA PHE A 424 -82.88 -29.70 20.16
C PHE A 424 -82.73 -31.17 19.73
N GLU A 425 -81.53 -31.75 19.81
CA GLU A 425 -81.26 -33.16 19.52
C GLU A 425 -81.97 -34.08 20.52
N GLY A 426 -82.10 -33.66 21.79
CA GLY A 426 -82.97 -34.31 22.78
C GLY A 426 -84.46 -34.22 22.43
N ARG A 427 -84.95 -33.07 21.93
CA ARG A 427 -86.35 -32.89 21.47
C ARG A 427 -86.65 -33.60 20.15
N VAL A 428 -85.66 -33.72 19.27
CA VAL A 428 -85.72 -34.46 18.01
C VAL A 428 -85.72 -35.97 18.27
N LYS A 429 -85.02 -36.47 19.30
CA LYS A 429 -85.17 -37.86 19.78
C LYS A 429 -86.57 -38.15 20.36
N ASP A 430 -87.19 -37.16 20.98
CA ASP A 430 -88.56 -37.26 21.53
C ASP A 430 -89.65 -37.22 20.43
N LEU A 431 -89.42 -36.45 19.35
CA LEU A 431 -90.27 -36.42 18.15
C LEU A 431 -90.01 -37.59 17.18
N GLY A 432 -88.78 -38.10 17.13
CA GLY A 432 -88.39 -39.30 16.38
C GLY A 432 -89.02 -40.58 16.95
N SER A 433 -89.37 -40.58 18.24
CA SER A 433 -90.13 -41.66 18.89
C SER A 433 -91.60 -41.74 18.45
N LYS A 434 -92.11 -40.75 17.66
CA LYS A 434 -93.50 -40.71 17.17
C LYS A 434 -93.67 -40.79 15.65
N HIS A 435 -92.60 -40.73 14.86
CA HIS A 435 -92.73 -40.67 13.39
C HIS A 435 -92.22 -41.90 12.63
N GLU A 436 -91.33 -42.74 13.17
CA GLU A 436 -90.82 -43.90 12.44
C GLU A 436 -91.62 -45.19 12.71
N ALA A 437 -92.94 -45.10 12.55
CA ALA A 437 -93.80 -46.20 12.11
C ALA A 437 -94.18 -46.05 10.62
N LEU A 438 -93.51 -45.17 9.87
CA LEU A 438 -93.69 -45.00 8.43
C LEU A 438 -92.35 -45.01 7.70
N ILE A 439 -91.84 -46.24 7.55
CA ILE A 439 -91.41 -46.79 6.26
C ILE A 439 -90.59 -45.82 5.39
N GLN A 440 -89.26 -46.05 5.43
CA GLN A 440 -88.48 -46.55 4.29
C GLN A 440 -88.44 -45.62 3.06
N LEU A 441 -87.23 -45.19 2.64
CA LEU A 441 -86.65 -45.33 1.29
C LEU A 441 -85.67 -44.20 0.88
N PHE A 442 -84.49 -44.62 0.36
CA PHE A 442 -83.47 -43.90 -0.44
C PHE A 442 -82.60 -42.82 0.25
N LYS A 443 -81.31 -42.63 -0.02
CA LYS A 443 -80.13 -43.32 -0.62
C LYS A 443 -79.04 -42.24 -0.74
N ASP A 444 -77.76 -42.64 -0.68
CA ASP A 444 -76.61 -42.12 -1.45
C ASP A 444 -76.23 -40.61 -1.38
N GLU A 445 -75.00 -40.10 -1.55
CA GLU A 445 -73.71 -40.62 -2.00
C GLU A 445 -72.62 -39.53 -1.80
N LYS A 446 -71.34 -39.97 -1.68
CA LYS A 446 -70.07 -39.32 -2.14
C LYS A 446 -69.55 -38.05 -1.39
N VAL A 447 -68.31 -37.92 -0.86
CA VAL A 447 -66.91 -38.21 -1.35
C VAL A 447 -66.63 -37.35 -2.61
N PRO A 448 -65.42 -36.85 -2.99
CA PRO A 448 -64.05 -37.10 -2.48
C PRO A 448 -63.06 -35.88 -2.45
N ASP A 449 -61.82 -36.16 -1.99
CA ASP A 449 -60.51 -35.72 -2.56
C ASP A 449 -60.11 -34.22 -2.47
N GLU A 450 -58.86 -33.78 -2.47
CA GLU A 450 -57.53 -34.29 -2.85
C GLU A 450 -56.56 -33.24 -2.24
N GLU A 451 -55.51 -33.63 -1.52
CA GLU A 451 -54.11 -33.66 -2.00
C GLU A 451 -53.34 -32.33 -2.13
N LEU A 452 -52.06 -32.46 -1.72
CA LEU A 452 -50.84 -31.79 -2.23
C LEU A 452 -50.44 -30.37 -1.73
N SER A 453 -49.59 -30.39 -0.69
CA SER A 453 -48.12 -30.13 -0.78
C SER A 453 -47.62 -28.73 -1.25
N PRO A 454 -46.29 -28.44 -1.29
CA PRO A 454 -45.68 -27.53 -0.33
C PRO A 454 -44.89 -26.38 -0.99
N THR A 455 -44.48 -25.37 -0.23
CA THR A 455 -43.39 -24.48 -0.67
C THR A 455 -42.36 -24.26 0.43
N THR A 456 -41.26 -24.96 0.24
CA THR A 456 -39.90 -24.66 0.71
C THR A 456 -39.48 -23.24 0.33
N ASN A 457 -38.89 -22.52 1.28
CA ASN A 457 -37.51 -22.01 1.18
C ASN A 457 -37.14 -21.22 2.43
N GLY A 458 -36.30 -21.81 3.28
CA GLY A 458 -35.80 -21.18 4.51
C GLY A 458 -34.51 -21.82 5.01
N ARG A 459 -33.64 -22.29 4.11
CA ARG A 459 -32.46 -23.10 4.47
C ARG A 459 -31.10 -22.52 4.05
N SER A 460 -31.03 -21.40 3.34
CA SER A 460 -29.76 -20.90 2.77
C SER A 460 -28.90 -20.08 3.73
N LEU A 461 -29.42 -19.53 4.83
CA LEU A 461 -28.67 -18.60 5.70
C LEU A 461 -28.05 -19.23 6.96
N LYS A 462 -28.23 -20.54 7.22
CA LYS A 462 -27.84 -21.17 8.48
C LYS A 462 -26.54 -21.99 8.43
N LEU A 463 -25.89 -22.06 7.26
CA LEU A 463 -24.66 -22.85 7.05
C LEU A 463 -23.35 -22.05 7.19
N LEU A 464 -23.41 -20.71 7.16
CA LEU A 464 -22.23 -19.85 7.29
C LEU A 464 -21.93 -19.42 8.75
N SER A 465 -22.83 -19.68 9.70
CA SER A 465 -22.64 -19.27 11.11
C SER A 465 -21.75 -20.20 11.95
N ASN A 466 -21.33 -21.35 11.41
CA ASN A 466 -20.60 -22.38 12.17
C ASN A 466 -19.08 -22.40 11.92
N VAL A 467 -18.55 -21.47 11.13
CA VAL A 467 -17.11 -21.39 10.85
C VAL A 467 -16.50 -20.27 11.69
N LYS A 468 -16.15 -20.60 12.94
CA LYS A 468 -15.16 -19.84 13.71
C LYS A 468 -13.77 -20.29 13.25
N THR A 469 -13.30 -19.82 12.10
CA THR A 469 -11.89 -19.96 11.71
C THR A 469 -11.45 -18.69 11.00
N ASN A 470 -10.19 -18.33 11.24
CA ASN A 470 -9.53 -17.11 10.80
C ASN A 470 -9.84 -16.74 9.34
N GLU A 471 -10.02 -15.44 9.10
CA GLU A 471 -10.36 -14.79 7.80
C GLU A 471 -9.51 -15.25 6.61
N VAL A 472 -8.31 -15.79 6.87
CA VAL A 472 -7.32 -16.18 5.87
C VAL A 472 -7.58 -17.58 5.28
N GLU A 473 -8.32 -18.46 5.96
CA GLU A 473 -8.44 -19.87 5.55
C GLU A 473 -9.68 -20.15 4.66
N PHE A 474 -10.75 -19.34 4.76
CA PHE A 474 -11.96 -19.48 3.94
C PHE A 474 -11.83 -18.84 2.54
N LEU A 475 -10.95 -17.86 2.38
CA LEU A 475 -10.77 -17.10 1.13
C LEU A 475 -9.80 -17.76 0.12
N ALA A 476 -9.36 -18.99 0.37
CA ALA A 476 -8.65 -19.75 -0.66
C ALA A 476 -9.61 -19.99 -1.85
N SER A 477 -9.30 -19.36 -3.00
CA SER A 477 -10.13 -19.32 -4.22
C SER A 477 -10.79 -20.66 -4.62
N ASN A 478 -10.15 -21.79 -4.32
CA ASN A 478 -10.66 -23.12 -4.65
C ASN A 478 -11.84 -23.58 -3.78
N ASP A 479 -11.88 -23.27 -2.48
CA ASP A 479 -12.95 -23.75 -1.59
C ASP A 479 -14.25 -22.96 -1.81
N VAL A 480 -14.13 -21.65 -2.09
CA VAL A 480 -15.23 -20.78 -2.50
C VAL A 480 -15.84 -21.25 -3.84
N LEU A 481 -15.01 -21.60 -4.82
CA LEU A 481 -15.47 -22.08 -6.11
C LEU A 481 -16.21 -23.43 -6.00
N VAL A 482 -15.70 -24.36 -5.18
CA VAL A 482 -16.38 -25.64 -4.91
C VAL A 482 -17.73 -25.39 -4.23
N TYR A 483 -17.79 -24.49 -3.26
CA TYR A 483 -19.03 -24.11 -2.59
C TYR A 483 -20.07 -23.54 -3.57
N LEU A 484 -19.68 -22.58 -4.42
CA LEU A 484 -20.59 -21.99 -5.41
C LEU A 484 -21.09 -23.03 -6.42
N LYS A 485 -20.26 -24.00 -6.83
CA LYS A 485 -20.69 -25.11 -7.70
C LYS A 485 -21.72 -26.04 -7.05
N THR A 486 -21.76 -26.13 -5.73
CA THR A 486 -22.75 -26.93 -5.00
C THR A 486 -24.07 -26.18 -4.76
N SER A 487 -24.11 -24.87 -5.00
CA SER A 487 -25.34 -24.08 -4.93
C SER A 487 -26.24 -24.36 -6.13
N SER A 488 -27.55 -24.46 -5.89
CA SER A 488 -28.55 -24.57 -6.96
C SER A 488 -28.75 -23.27 -7.73
N ASP A 489 -28.43 -22.13 -7.11
CA ASP A 489 -28.47 -20.80 -7.73
C ASP A 489 -27.29 -19.96 -7.21
N PRO A 490 -26.10 -20.10 -7.82
CA PRO A 490 -24.90 -19.39 -7.36
C PRO A 490 -25.01 -17.88 -7.57
N ALA A 491 -25.75 -17.42 -8.57
CA ALA A 491 -25.94 -15.99 -8.86
C ALA A 491 -26.81 -15.29 -7.80
N GLN A 492 -27.90 -15.93 -7.35
CA GLN A 492 -28.69 -15.42 -6.23
C GLN A 492 -27.89 -15.47 -4.94
N LEU A 493 -27.20 -16.57 -4.66
CA LEU A 493 -26.44 -16.71 -3.42
C LEU A 493 -25.38 -15.61 -3.26
N VAL A 494 -24.61 -15.31 -4.31
CA VAL A 494 -23.61 -14.24 -4.26
C VAL A 494 -24.26 -12.87 -4.09
N LEU A 495 -25.36 -12.60 -4.79
CA LEU A 495 -26.08 -11.32 -4.66
C LEU A 495 -26.62 -11.13 -3.23
N ASP A 496 -27.21 -12.17 -2.65
CA ASP A 496 -27.74 -12.17 -1.28
C ASP A 496 -26.63 -11.91 -0.25
N ILE A 497 -25.45 -12.52 -0.43
CA ILE A 497 -24.29 -12.35 0.47
C ILE A 497 -23.74 -10.92 0.37
N ILE A 498 -23.63 -10.36 -0.84
CA ILE A 498 -23.12 -8.99 -1.04
C ILE A 498 -24.09 -7.96 -0.45
N GLN A 499 -25.39 -8.13 -0.66
CA GLN A 499 -26.42 -7.23 -0.11
C GLN A 499 -26.58 -7.37 1.41
N ASN A 500 -26.37 -8.56 1.96
CA ASN A 500 -26.53 -8.85 3.39
C ASN A 500 -25.27 -9.52 3.97
N PRO A 501 -24.16 -8.77 4.12
CA PRO A 501 -22.90 -9.33 4.60
C PRO A 501 -23.05 -9.80 6.05
N ILE A 502 -22.53 -11.01 6.33
CA ILE A 502 -22.65 -11.66 7.64
C ILE A 502 -21.84 -10.85 8.67
N SER A 503 -22.35 -10.72 9.91
CA SER A 503 -21.79 -9.85 10.95
C SER A 503 -20.30 -10.00 11.33
N PRO A 504 -19.58 -11.11 11.11
CA PRO A 504 -18.12 -11.17 11.32
C PRO A 504 -17.32 -10.28 10.36
N TRP A 505 -17.91 -9.92 9.21
CA TRP A 505 -17.28 -9.21 8.09
C TRP A 505 -17.69 -7.73 8.06
N ARG A 506 -17.75 -7.08 9.23
CA ARG A 506 -18.12 -5.66 9.31
C ARG A 506 -17.43 -5.00 10.50
N GLU A 507 -16.41 -4.18 10.23
CA GLU A 507 -15.94 -3.22 11.23
C GLU A 507 -17.00 -2.13 11.43
N LYS A 508 -17.39 -1.93 12.69
CA LYS A 508 -18.49 -1.07 13.08
C LYS A 508 -18.02 0.39 13.05
N GLY A 509 -18.28 1.11 11.95
CA GLY A 509 -17.91 2.53 11.89
C GLY A 509 -18.23 3.38 10.65
N CYS A 510 -18.62 2.83 9.50
CA CYS A 510 -18.83 3.63 8.27
C CYS A 510 -20.17 3.32 7.60
N ASN A 511 -20.91 4.36 7.20
CA ASN A 511 -22.21 4.26 6.51
C ASN A 511 -22.09 4.06 4.98
N GLY A 512 -20.87 3.99 4.44
CA GLY A 512 -20.64 3.61 3.03
C GLY A 512 -20.43 2.10 2.89
N LEU A 513 -20.76 1.53 1.73
CA LEU A 513 -20.36 0.17 1.36
C LEU A 513 -18.82 0.09 1.34
N THR A 514 -18.19 -0.19 2.48
CA THR A 514 -16.81 -0.64 2.51
C THR A 514 -16.78 -2.02 1.86
N ILE A 515 -16.53 -2.07 0.55
CA ILE A 515 -16.30 -3.34 -0.16
C ILE A 515 -15.03 -3.94 0.42
N GLU A 516 -15.21 -5.02 1.15
CA GLU A 516 -14.13 -5.84 1.68
C GLU A 516 -13.64 -6.82 0.59
N SER A 517 -12.34 -7.13 0.58
CA SER A 517 -11.66 -7.93 -0.45
C SER A 517 -12.33 -9.27 -0.79
N TRP A 518 -13.18 -9.81 0.08
CA TRP A 518 -13.93 -11.04 -0.16
C TRP A 518 -15.04 -10.90 -1.21
N GLN A 519 -15.64 -9.71 -1.38
CA GLN A 519 -16.71 -9.48 -2.35
C GLN A 519 -16.19 -9.62 -3.78
N ILE A 520 -15.00 -9.07 -4.05
CA ILE A 520 -14.31 -9.21 -5.34
C ILE A 520 -14.01 -10.69 -5.61
N VAL A 521 -13.48 -11.42 -4.62
CA VAL A 521 -13.17 -12.85 -4.78
C VAL A 521 -14.41 -13.68 -5.12
N LEU A 522 -15.57 -13.38 -4.51
CA LEU A 522 -16.84 -14.04 -4.83
C LEU A 522 -17.33 -13.72 -6.24
N LEU A 523 -17.33 -12.44 -6.63
CA LEU A 523 -17.74 -11.99 -7.95
C LEU A 523 -16.83 -12.57 -9.04
N GLU A 524 -15.52 -12.64 -8.80
CA GLU A 524 -14.56 -13.28 -9.70
C GLU A 524 -14.85 -14.77 -9.88
N GLN A 525 -15.11 -15.52 -8.80
CA GLN A 525 -15.46 -16.93 -8.93
C GLN A 525 -16.79 -17.11 -9.66
N LEU A 526 -17.75 -16.22 -9.45
CA LEU A 526 -19.03 -16.25 -10.16
C LEU A 526 -18.88 -15.96 -11.66
N MET A 527 -18.05 -14.98 -12.02
CA MET A 527 -17.71 -14.67 -13.42
C MET A 527 -17.12 -15.90 -14.13
N ARG A 528 -16.24 -16.65 -13.45
CA ARG A 528 -15.65 -17.90 -13.98
C ARG A 528 -16.68 -19.03 -14.13
N LEU A 529 -17.73 -19.04 -13.30
CA LEU A 529 -18.81 -20.03 -13.40
C LEU A 529 -19.80 -19.69 -14.53
N SER A 530 -19.93 -18.41 -14.89
CA SER A 530 -20.83 -17.89 -15.92
C SER A 530 -22.25 -18.52 -15.85
N PRO A 531 -22.96 -18.39 -14.71
CA PRO A 531 -24.28 -18.97 -14.55
C PRO A 531 -25.32 -18.24 -15.42
N GLN A 532 -26.40 -18.94 -15.77
CA GLN A 532 -27.54 -18.31 -16.44
C GLN A 532 -28.29 -17.40 -15.46
N ILE A 533 -28.33 -16.10 -15.76
CA ILE A 533 -28.98 -15.08 -14.93
C ILE A 533 -30.47 -15.01 -15.27
N LYS A 534 -31.33 -15.17 -14.27
CA LYS A 534 -32.79 -15.02 -14.43
C LYS A 534 -33.17 -13.54 -14.45
N SER A 535 -34.26 -13.18 -15.13
CA SER A 535 -34.70 -11.78 -15.25
C SER A 535 -34.91 -11.09 -13.89
N ARG A 536 -35.54 -11.77 -12.93
CA ARG A 536 -35.77 -11.24 -11.57
C ARG A 536 -34.47 -10.87 -10.83
N LEU A 537 -33.41 -11.64 -11.04
CA LEU A 537 -32.09 -11.39 -10.45
C LEU A 537 -31.42 -10.16 -11.05
N ARG A 538 -31.70 -9.87 -12.32
CA ARG A 538 -31.19 -8.70 -13.04
C ARG A 538 -31.69 -7.41 -12.39
N ASP A 539 -32.95 -7.36 -11.98
CA ASP A 539 -33.54 -6.19 -11.32
C ASP A 539 -32.93 -5.91 -9.94
N GLU A 540 -32.66 -6.97 -9.17
CA GLU A 540 -32.01 -6.87 -7.86
C GLU A 540 -30.53 -6.44 -7.99
N ALA A 541 -29.82 -6.99 -8.99
CA ALA A 541 -28.45 -6.59 -9.31
C ALA A 541 -28.37 -5.15 -9.87
N MET A 542 -29.39 -4.69 -10.61
CA MET A 542 -29.47 -3.32 -11.12
C MET A 542 -29.51 -2.28 -9.99
N LYS A 543 -30.27 -2.55 -8.93
CA LYS A 543 -30.31 -1.66 -7.75
C LYS A 543 -28.93 -1.55 -7.10
N LEU A 544 -28.29 -2.70 -6.86
CA LEU A 544 -26.94 -2.75 -6.30
C LEU A 544 -25.92 -2.04 -7.21
N ALA A 545 -26.07 -2.15 -8.53
CA ALA A 545 -25.21 -1.45 -9.48
C ALA A 545 -25.34 0.09 -9.37
N HIS A 546 -26.55 0.60 -9.18
CA HIS A 546 -26.77 2.04 -8.96
C HIS A 546 -26.23 2.52 -7.61
N ASP A 547 -26.39 1.73 -6.55
CA ASP A 547 -25.82 2.03 -5.24
C ASP A 547 -24.29 2.11 -5.34
N LEU A 548 -23.65 1.12 -5.99
CA LEU A 548 -22.22 1.12 -6.26
C LEU A 548 -21.77 2.29 -7.15
N GLU A 549 -22.57 2.68 -8.14
CA GLU A 549 -22.25 3.85 -8.98
C GLU A 549 -22.24 5.15 -8.16
N ALA A 550 -23.14 5.28 -7.18
CA ALA A 550 -23.14 6.40 -6.24
C ALA A 550 -21.89 6.38 -5.35
N ASP A 551 -21.57 5.22 -4.76
CA ASP A 551 -20.40 5.06 -3.90
C ASP A 551 -19.06 5.33 -4.63
N ILE A 552 -18.96 4.95 -5.91
CA ILE A 552 -17.79 5.24 -6.74
C ILE A 552 -17.55 6.74 -6.84
N ARG A 553 -18.61 7.54 -6.98
CA ARG A 553 -18.51 9.01 -7.07
C ARG A 553 -18.10 9.63 -5.73
N GLU A 554 -18.61 9.10 -4.63
CA GLU A 554 -18.28 9.60 -3.28
C GLU A 554 -16.87 9.22 -2.82
N SER A 555 -16.28 8.16 -3.38
CA SER A 555 -14.98 7.59 -2.96
C SER A 555 -13.78 7.98 -3.82
N ASN A 556 -13.88 9.06 -4.62
CA ASN A 556 -12.87 9.46 -5.61
C ASN A 556 -12.49 8.31 -6.57
N GLU A 557 -13.50 7.60 -7.07
CA GLU A 557 -13.34 6.54 -8.06
C GLU A 557 -12.38 5.43 -7.61
N ASN A 558 -12.54 4.96 -6.37
CA ASN A 558 -11.76 3.88 -5.79
C ASN A 558 -11.73 2.66 -6.73
N SER A 559 -10.53 2.24 -7.14
CA SER A 559 -10.30 1.17 -8.12
C SER A 559 -10.98 -0.16 -7.76
N VAL A 560 -11.11 -0.45 -6.47
CA VAL A 560 -11.73 -1.68 -5.93
C VAL A 560 -13.25 -1.63 -6.10
N LEU A 561 -13.87 -0.48 -5.82
CA LEU A 561 -15.31 -0.27 -6.05
C LEU A 561 -15.63 -0.31 -7.54
N VAL A 562 -14.80 0.37 -8.33
CA VAL A 562 -14.92 0.38 -9.79
C VAL A 562 -14.81 -1.04 -10.36
N LEU A 563 -13.84 -1.83 -9.91
CA LEU A 563 -13.71 -3.22 -10.34
C LEU A 563 -14.95 -4.05 -9.96
N SER A 564 -15.48 -3.87 -8.75
CA SER A 564 -16.67 -4.58 -8.26
C SER A 564 -17.91 -4.24 -9.08
N PHE A 565 -18.10 -2.97 -9.40
CA PHE A 565 -19.15 -2.50 -10.30
C PHE A 565 -19.02 -3.11 -11.70
N LEU A 566 -17.82 -3.06 -12.30
CA LEU A 566 -17.58 -3.65 -13.63
C LEU A 566 -17.82 -5.17 -13.66
N LEU A 567 -17.41 -5.89 -12.61
CA LEU A 567 -17.72 -7.31 -12.43
C LEU A 567 -19.23 -7.55 -12.37
N LEU A 568 -19.97 -6.75 -11.61
CA LEU A 568 -21.42 -6.85 -11.50
C LEU A 568 -22.11 -6.61 -12.85
N LEU A 569 -21.68 -5.59 -13.59
CA LEU A 569 -22.21 -5.30 -14.93
C LEU A 569 -22.00 -6.47 -15.89
N SER A 570 -20.81 -7.08 -15.85
CA SER A 570 -20.46 -8.19 -16.74
C SER A 570 -21.22 -9.47 -16.38
N ILE A 571 -21.29 -9.83 -15.10
CA ILE A 571 -21.89 -11.09 -14.65
C ILE A 571 -23.40 -11.07 -14.86
N TYR A 572 -24.07 -9.97 -14.53
CA TYR A 572 -25.52 -9.86 -14.58
C TYR A 572 -26.05 -9.30 -15.91
N GLY A 573 -25.17 -9.03 -16.87
CA GLY A 573 -25.55 -8.52 -18.20
C GLY A 573 -26.27 -7.18 -18.13
N LEU A 574 -25.71 -6.24 -17.36
CA LEU A 574 -26.31 -4.92 -17.10
C LEU A 574 -25.67 -3.80 -17.93
N ALA A 575 -24.56 -4.07 -18.63
CA ALA A 575 -23.79 -3.02 -19.28
C ALA A 575 -24.56 -2.20 -20.33
N SER A 576 -25.56 -2.81 -20.99
CA SER A 576 -26.44 -2.14 -21.95
C SER A 576 -27.34 -1.06 -21.33
N ASP A 577 -27.56 -1.13 -20.01
CA ASP A 577 -28.42 -0.18 -19.29
C ASP A 577 -27.65 1.05 -18.81
N PHE A 578 -26.32 1.07 -18.98
CA PHE A 578 -25.44 2.18 -18.58
C PHE A 578 -24.89 2.93 -19.79
N ASN A 579 -24.48 4.18 -19.57
CA ASN A 579 -23.82 4.97 -20.60
C ASN A 579 -22.43 4.39 -20.90
N GLU A 580 -22.24 3.98 -22.15
CA GLU A 580 -21.03 3.31 -22.63
C GLU A 580 -19.74 4.12 -22.36
N ASP A 581 -19.73 5.43 -22.64
CA ASP A 581 -18.56 6.28 -22.43
C ASP A 581 -18.22 6.47 -20.94
N LYS A 582 -19.24 6.50 -20.07
CA LYS A 582 -19.02 6.55 -18.62
C LYS A 582 -18.38 5.26 -18.13
N VAL A 583 -18.88 4.10 -18.57
CA VAL A 583 -18.33 2.79 -18.19
C VAL A 583 -16.90 2.64 -18.73
N LEU A 584 -16.64 3.10 -19.96
CA LEU A 584 -15.28 3.09 -20.54
C LEU A 584 -14.29 3.93 -19.72
N LYS A 585 -14.70 5.11 -19.22
CA LYS A 585 -13.86 5.94 -18.34
C LYS A 585 -13.55 5.26 -17.01
N LEU A 586 -14.46 4.46 -16.47
CA LEU A 586 -14.24 3.72 -15.24
C LEU A 586 -13.09 2.71 -15.37
N PHE A 587 -12.89 2.13 -16.55
CA PHE A 587 -11.74 1.25 -16.79
C PHE A 587 -10.39 1.92 -16.56
N GLU A 588 -10.28 3.25 -16.69
CA GLU A 588 -9.02 3.96 -16.41
C GLU A 588 -8.60 3.84 -14.93
N PHE A 589 -9.56 3.67 -14.01
CA PHE A 589 -9.33 3.51 -12.57
C PHE A 589 -9.09 2.05 -12.20
N ALA A 590 -9.75 1.12 -12.89
CA ALA A 590 -9.58 -0.32 -12.66
C ALA A 590 -8.43 -0.96 -13.46
N ALA A 591 -7.76 -0.23 -14.37
CA ALA A 591 -6.78 -0.76 -15.32
C ALA A 591 -5.61 -1.54 -14.69
N GLN A 592 -5.27 -1.24 -13.44
CA GLN A 592 -4.22 -1.94 -12.68
C GLN A 592 -4.59 -3.38 -12.30
N HIS A 593 -5.88 -3.73 -12.34
CA HIS A 593 -6.39 -5.06 -11.99
C HIS A 593 -6.41 -5.95 -13.24
N LYS A 594 -5.84 -7.16 -13.16
CA LYS A 594 -5.80 -8.13 -14.28
C LYS A 594 -7.19 -8.46 -14.83
N GLN A 595 -8.19 -8.48 -13.95
CA GLN A 595 -9.60 -8.70 -14.23
C GLN A 595 -10.17 -7.64 -15.18
N ALA A 596 -9.64 -6.41 -15.14
CA ALA A 596 -10.07 -5.35 -16.06
C ALA A 596 -9.82 -5.74 -17.52
N LEU A 597 -8.77 -6.51 -17.83
CA LEU A 597 -8.49 -6.97 -19.18
C LEU A 597 -9.59 -7.90 -19.72
N GLU A 598 -10.06 -8.82 -18.89
CA GLU A 598 -11.13 -9.77 -19.23
C GLU A 598 -12.48 -9.05 -19.32
N LEU A 599 -12.76 -8.16 -18.36
CA LEU A 599 -13.99 -7.36 -18.31
C LEU A 599 -14.11 -6.42 -19.52
N PHE A 600 -13.01 -5.83 -19.97
CA PHE A 600 -13.01 -4.96 -21.14
C PHE A 600 -13.48 -5.72 -22.40
N ARG A 601 -13.17 -7.03 -22.49
CA ARG A 601 -13.66 -7.91 -23.54
C ARG A 601 -15.12 -8.31 -23.33
N SER A 602 -15.48 -8.78 -22.14
CA SER A 602 -16.82 -9.28 -21.85
C SER A 602 -17.89 -8.19 -21.93
N LEU A 603 -17.54 -6.94 -21.61
CA LEU A 603 -18.41 -5.79 -21.71
C LEU A 603 -18.47 -5.18 -23.12
N GLY A 604 -17.72 -5.71 -24.08
CA GLY A 604 -17.84 -5.34 -25.49
C GLY A 604 -17.00 -4.14 -25.94
N PHE A 605 -16.00 -3.70 -25.18
CA PHE A 605 -15.18 -2.52 -25.50
C PHE A 605 -13.96 -2.82 -26.41
N THR A 606 -13.87 -4.02 -26.96
CA THR A 606 -12.65 -4.50 -27.66
C THR A 606 -12.27 -3.64 -28.87
N ASP A 607 -13.24 -3.03 -29.55
CA ASP A 607 -13.04 -2.11 -30.68
C ASP A 607 -12.40 -0.77 -30.26
N LYS A 608 -12.59 -0.35 -29.00
CA LYS A 608 -12.07 0.92 -28.43
C LYS A 608 -10.72 0.77 -27.72
N VAL A 609 -10.12 -0.42 -27.74
CA VAL A 609 -8.92 -0.72 -26.93
C VAL A 609 -7.71 0.13 -27.31
N SER A 610 -7.49 0.44 -28.60
CA SER A 610 -6.32 1.24 -29.02
C SER A 610 -6.44 2.69 -28.54
N ASP A 611 -7.60 3.32 -28.68
CA ASP A 611 -7.86 4.67 -28.15
C ASP A 611 -7.72 4.71 -26.62
N PHE A 612 -8.19 3.66 -25.94
CA PHE A 612 -8.05 3.52 -24.49
C PHE A 612 -6.59 3.39 -24.06
N VAL A 613 -5.79 2.56 -24.73
CA VAL A 613 -4.35 2.41 -24.48
C VAL A 613 -3.61 3.74 -24.71
N GLN A 614 -3.91 4.44 -25.80
CA GLN A 614 -3.33 5.75 -26.08
C GLN A 614 -3.65 6.78 -24.98
N ASN A 615 -4.86 6.73 -24.43
CA ASN A 615 -5.24 7.56 -23.29
C ASN A 615 -4.48 7.21 -22.01
N LEU A 616 -4.27 5.91 -21.71
CA LEU A 616 -3.43 5.47 -20.59
C LEU A 616 -1.98 5.96 -20.72
N ILE A 617 -1.40 5.86 -21.92
CA ILE A 617 -0.04 6.35 -22.20
C ILE A 617 0.05 7.86 -21.97
N LYS A 618 -0.90 8.65 -22.49
CA LYS A 618 -0.96 10.10 -22.26
C LYS A 618 -1.03 10.47 -20.77
N LYS A 619 -1.67 9.63 -19.95
CA LYS A 619 -1.77 9.79 -18.50
C LYS A 619 -0.58 9.19 -17.72
N GLN A 620 0.48 8.77 -18.41
CA GLN A 620 1.68 8.13 -17.85
C GLN A 620 1.43 6.79 -17.14
N LYS A 621 0.29 6.13 -17.40
CA LYS A 621 -0.06 4.78 -16.89
C LYS A 621 0.53 3.69 -17.79
N HIS A 622 1.86 3.66 -17.88
CA HIS A 622 2.59 2.83 -18.84
C HIS A 622 2.49 1.33 -18.53
N ILE A 623 2.50 0.94 -17.26
CA ILE A 623 2.41 -0.47 -16.84
C ILE A 623 1.06 -1.06 -17.24
N GLU A 624 -0.01 -0.31 -16.97
CA GLU A 624 -1.37 -0.67 -17.30
C GLU A 624 -1.56 -0.72 -18.82
N ALA A 625 -1.07 0.29 -19.55
CA ALA A 625 -1.10 0.30 -21.01
C ALA A 625 -0.43 -0.93 -21.61
N VAL A 626 0.74 -1.33 -21.09
CA VAL A 626 1.46 -2.55 -21.53
C VAL A 626 0.62 -3.80 -21.30
N GLY A 627 -0.08 -3.91 -20.17
CA GLY A 627 -0.99 -5.02 -19.91
C GLY A 627 -2.08 -5.16 -20.98
N PHE A 628 -2.69 -4.06 -21.40
CA PHE A 628 -3.68 -4.05 -22.49
C PHE A 628 -3.05 -4.35 -23.87
N ILE A 629 -1.88 -3.77 -24.17
CA ILE A 629 -1.16 -4.04 -25.43
C ILE A 629 -0.87 -5.54 -25.57
N CYS A 630 -0.36 -6.18 -24.52
CA CYS A 630 -0.05 -7.60 -24.50
C CYS A 630 -1.30 -8.47 -24.56
N ALA A 631 -2.35 -8.16 -23.79
CA ALA A 631 -3.57 -8.97 -23.76
C ALA A 631 -4.38 -8.95 -25.07
N TYR A 632 -4.27 -7.86 -25.84
CA TYR A 632 -5.01 -7.66 -27.10
C TYR A 632 -4.11 -7.71 -28.35
N ASN A 633 -2.81 -8.02 -28.20
CA ASN A 633 -1.82 -8.08 -29.28
C ASN A 633 -1.83 -6.83 -30.18
N LEU A 634 -1.84 -5.65 -29.56
CA LEU A 634 -1.90 -4.39 -30.30
C LEU A 634 -0.56 -4.02 -30.92
N VAL A 635 -0.60 -3.56 -32.18
CA VAL A 635 0.57 -3.04 -32.89
C VAL A 635 0.64 -1.52 -32.66
N GLU A 636 1.18 -1.13 -31.50
CA GLU A 636 1.37 0.27 -31.14
C GLU A 636 2.72 0.81 -31.64
N LYS A 637 2.80 2.13 -31.90
CA LYS A 637 4.03 2.79 -32.39
C LYS A 637 5.23 2.61 -31.46
N ASN A 638 4.97 2.52 -30.16
CA ASN A 638 5.97 2.22 -29.14
C ASN A 638 5.69 0.81 -28.63
N GLY A 639 6.69 -0.08 -28.69
CA GLY A 639 6.52 -1.45 -28.23
C GLY A 639 6.36 -1.53 -26.70
N PRO A 640 5.86 -2.64 -26.16
CA PRO A 640 5.75 -2.86 -24.71
C PRO A 640 7.04 -2.57 -23.94
N VAL A 641 8.19 -3.00 -24.50
CA VAL A 641 9.51 -2.80 -23.89
C VAL A 641 9.90 -1.32 -23.85
N ASP A 642 9.54 -0.53 -24.86
CA ASP A 642 9.89 0.89 -24.92
C ASP A 642 9.09 1.71 -23.88
N LEU A 643 7.80 1.40 -23.72
CA LEU A 643 6.95 2.01 -22.70
C LEU A 643 7.43 1.68 -21.28
N LEU A 644 7.85 0.44 -21.03
CA LEU A 644 8.42 0.06 -19.74
C LEU A 644 9.76 0.76 -19.48
N ARG A 645 10.63 0.92 -20.50
CA ARG A 645 11.87 1.71 -20.36
C ARG A 645 11.58 3.18 -20.06
N GLU A 646 10.58 3.76 -20.69
CA GLU A 646 10.15 5.13 -20.41
C GLU A 646 9.68 5.28 -18.95
N TYR A 647 8.85 4.36 -18.48
CA TYR A 647 8.41 4.32 -17.08
C TYR A 647 9.58 4.21 -16.09
N THR A 648 10.51 3.28 -16.33
CA THR A 648 11.72 3.11 -15.52
C THR A 648 12.58 4.38 -15.50
N ARG A 649 12.76 5.05 -16.64
CA ARG A 649 13.50 6.32 -16.70
C ARG A 649 12.79 7.43 -15.92
N ASN A 650 11.49 7.55 -16.04
CA ASN A 650 10.71 8.57 -15.33
C ASN A 650 10.79 8.38 -13.81
N SER A 651 10.60 7.14 -13.33
CA SER A 651 10.73 6.81 -11.90
C SER A 651 12.13 7.15 -11.36
N ARG A 652 13.16 6.80 -12.12
CA ARG A 652 14.56 7.15 -11.80
C ARG A 652 14.80 8.65 -11.73
N LEU A 653 14.30 9.43 -12.69
CA LEU A 653 14.46 10.89 -12.70
C LEU A 653 13.81 11.54 -11.48
N VAL A 654 12.63 11.07 -11.07
CA VAL A 654 11.93 11.55 -9.87
C VAL A 654 12.77 11.28 -8.61
N CYS A 655 13.27 10.04 -8.46
CA CYS A 655 14.11 9.67 -7.32
C CYS A 655 15.41 10.48 -7.28
N GLU A 656 16.11 10.60 -8.43
CA GLU A 656 17.35 11.39 -8.51
C GLU A 656 17.13 12.86 -8.17
N LYS A 657 16.00 13.44 -8.59
CA LYS A 657 15.63 14.83 -8.27
C LYS A 657 15.43 15.00 -6.77
N ILE A 658 14.61 14.15 -6.14
CA ILE A 658 14.36 14.20 -4.69
C ILE A 658 15.66 13.99 -3.90
N CYS A 659 16.49 13.04 -4.32
CA CYS A 659 17.77 12.76 -3.68
C CYS A 659 18.79 13.91 -3.77
N LYS A 660 18.74 14.72 -4.84
CA LYS A 660 19.60 15.89 -5.03
C LYS A 660 19.09 17.12 -4.27
N GLU A 661 17.78 17.38 -4.31
CA GLU A 661 17.17 18.59 -3.73
C GLU A 661 16.96 18.47 -2.21
N SER A 662 16.68 17.27 -1.69
CA SER A 662 16.41 17.07 -0.27
C SER A 662 17.69 17.04 0.57
N LYS A 663 17.68 17.75 1.70
CA LYS A 663 18.66 17.60 2.78
C LYS A 663 18.27 16.52 3.79
N SER A 664 17.01 16.08 3.78
CA SER A 664 16.50 15.05 4.70
C SER A 664 16.82 13.65 4.18
N LEU A 665 17.58 12.89 4.97
CA LEU A 665 17.92 11.50 4.67
C LEU A 665 16.68 10.59 4.63
N GLU A 666 15.65 10.87 5.44
CA GLU A 666 14.40 10.11 5.44
C GLU A 666 13.65 10.26 4.10
N LEU A 667 13.62 11.48 3.55
CA LEU A 667 13.01 11.72 2.23
C LEU A 667 13.80 11.05 1.11
N LYS A 668 15.13 10.94 1.22
CA LYS A 668 15.95 10.21 0.25
C LYS A 668 15.68 8.71 0.29
N VAL A 669 15.58 8.14 1.49
CA VAL A 669 15.23 6.71 1.66
C VAL A 669 13.84 6.44 1.09
N LYS A 670 12.83 7.26 1.40
CA LYS A 670 11.48 7.13 0.82
C LYS A 670 11.48 7.22 -0.71
N ALA A 671 12.28 8.11 -1.29
CA ALA A 671 12.40 8.22 -2.74
C ALA A 671 13.05 6.97 -3.36
N ILE A 672 14.09 6.42 -2.72
CA ILE A 672 14.73 5.18 -3.14
C ILE A 672 13.75 4.00 -3.05
N ASP A 673 13.03 3.86 -1.93
CA ASP A 673 12.03 2.81 -1.73
C ASP A 673 10.92 2.88 -2.79
N GLN A 674 10.51 4.10 -3.16
CA GLN A 674 9.51 4.32 -4.20
C GLN A 674 10.02 4.01 -5.62
N GLU A 675 11.30 4.28 -5.92
CA GLU A 675 11.93 3.83 -7.17
C GLU A 675 11.98 2.30 -7.21
N ILE A 676 12.40 1.64 -6.12
CA ILE A 676 12.44 0.17 -6.03
C ILE A 676 11.06 -0.43 -6.26
N ALA A 677 10.02 0.07 -5.58
CA ALA A 677 8.64 -0.41 -5.77
C ALA A 677 8.16 -0.23 -7.22
N SER A 678 8.54 0.88 -7.87
CA SER A 678 8.24 1.11 -9.28
C SER A 678 8.94 0.10 -10.21
N LEU A 679 10.21 -0.21 -9.92
CA LEU A 679 11.00 -1.18 -10.67
C LEU A 679 10.49 -2.62 -10.49
N ASP A 680 10.10 -3.00 -9.28
CA ASP A 680 9.47 -4.29 -8.99
C ASP A 680 8.13 -4.43 -9.73
N ALA A 681 7.33 -3.35 -9.80
CA ALA A 681 6.09 -3.35 -10.59
C ALA A 681 6.35 -3.61 -12.09
N VAL A 682 7.45 -3.09 -12.65
CA VAL A 682 7.86 -3.37 -14.04
C VAL A 682 8.29 -4.84 -14.20
N LEU A 683 9.09 -5.39 -13.28
CA LEU A 683 9.47 -6.80 -13.31
C LEU A 683 8.24 -7.72 -13.24
N GLN A 684 7.29 -7.37 -12.37
CA GLN A 684 6.02 -8.09 -12.26
C GLN A 684 5.21 -8.00 -13.56
N CYS A 685 5.14 -6.82 -14.19
CA CYS A 685 4.48 -6.62 -15.48
C CYS A 685 5.11 -7.49 -16.61
N ILE A 686 6.44 -7.56 -16.67
CA ILE A 686 7.16 -8.39 -17.64
C ILE A 686 6.82 -9.87 -17.43
N SER A 687 6.82 -10.33 -16.17
CA SER A 687 6.46 -11.70 -15.81
C SER A 687 5.00 -12.03 -16.14
N ASP A 688 4.08 -11.11 -15.81
CA ASP A 688 2.64 -11.32 -15.98
C ASP A 688 2.21 -11.39 -17.45
N ASN A 689 2.94 -10.67 -18.33
CA ASN A 689 2.63 -10.58 -19.75
C ASN A 689 3.55 -11.43 -20.65
N ASN A 690 4.44 -12.25 -20.07
CA ASN A 690 5.43 -13.07 -20.80
C ASN A 690 6.25 -12.27 -21.83
N ILE A 691 6.67 -11.04 -21.48
CA ILE A 691 7.45 -10.19 -22.38
C ILE A 691 8.89 -10.69 -22.43
N GLU A 692 9.37 -11.15 -23.59
CA GLU A 692 10.74 -11.61 -23.78
C GLU A 692 11.73 -10.44 -23.85
N SER A 693 12.15 -9.92 -22.69
CA SER A 693 13.20 -8.88 -22.62
C SER A 693 14.17 -9.11 -21.46
N GLN A 694 15.09 -10.06 -21.67
CA GLN A 694 16.14 -10.36 -20.69
C GLN A 694 17.06 -9.16 -20.42
N ASP A 695 17.28 -8.31 -21.42
CA ASP A 695 18.13 -7.12 -21.27
C ASP A 695 17.50 -6.09 -20.32
N LEU A 696 16.19 -5.82 -20.47
CA LEU A 696 15.47 -4.90 -19.58
C LEU A 696 15.38 -5.47 -18.16
N GLN A 697 15.12 -6.78 -18.02
CA GLN A 697 15.10 -7.44 -16.71
C GLN A 697 16.44 -7.30 -15.97
N LYS A 698 17.56 -7.53 -16.65
CA LYS A 698 18.90 -7.36 -16.06
C LYS A 698 19.18 -5.90 -15.70
N GLU A 699 18.87 -4.96 -16.59
CA GLU A 699 19.04 -3.53 -16.34
C GLU A 699 18.30 -3.07 -15.07
N ILE A 700 17.06 -3.55 -14.89
CA ILE A 700 16.25 -3.24 -13.71
C ILE A 700 16.81 -3.90 -12.45
N GLN A 701 17.17 -5.18 -12.52
CA GLN A 701 17.74 -5.89 -11.37
C GLN A 701 19.05 -5.25 -10.87
N ASP A 702 19.95 -4.88 -11.80
CA ASP A 702 21.19 -4.19 -11.47
C ASP A 702 20.93 -2.84 -10.80
N ARG A 703 19.89 -2.11 -11.25
CA ARG A 703 19.47 -0.84 -10.64
C ARG A 703 18.92 -1.04 -9.23
N ILE A 704 18.07 -2.04 -9.00
CA ILE A 704 17.54 -2.35 -7.65
C ILE A 704 18.69 -2.68 -6.69
N ILE A 705 19.66 -3.49 -7.12
CA ILE A 705 20.86 -3.81 -6.31
C ILE A 705 21.62 -2.54 -5.94
N LYS A 706 21.81 -1.63 -6.89
CA LYS A 706 22.47 -0.35 -6.66
C LYS A 706 21.70 0.53 -5.66
N LEU A 707 20.38 0.62 -5.80
CA LEU A 707 19.51 1.40 -4.91
C LEU A 707 19.52 0.87 -3.48
N HIS A 708 19.48 -0.45 -3.28
CA HIS A 708 19.65 -1.05 -1.96
C HIS A 708 21.01 -0.71 -1.32
N ALA A 709 22.08 -0.64 -2.11
CA ALA A 709 23.38 -0.20 -1.60
C ALA A 709 23.37 1.29 -1.19
N GLU A 710 22.73 2.15 -1.98
CA GLU A 710 22.59 3.59 -1.70
C GLU A 710 21.74 3.87 -0.45
N ALA A 711 20.63 3.13 -0.26
CA ALA A 711 19.79 3.20 0.94
C ALA A 711 20.55 2.78 2.20
N ASN A 712 21.26 1.65 2.15
CA ASN A 712 22.05 1.14 3.27
C ASN A 712 23.21 2.07 3.66
N SER A 713 23.86 2.72 2.68
CA SER A 713 24.87 3.75 2.94
C SER A 713 24.28 4.96 3.65
N SER A 714 23.10 5.43 3.20
CA SER A 714 22.39 6.56 3.79
C SER A 714 21.96 6.27 5.24
N VAL A 715 21.42 5.08 5.50
CA VAL A 715 21.06 4.65 6.87
C VAL A 715 22.30 4.57 7.76
N TYR A 716 23.42 4.01 7.28
CA TYR A 716 24.68 3.96 8.03
C TYR A 716 25.19 5.36 8.40
N THR A 717 25.10 6.34 7.49
CA THR A 717 25.50 7.73 7.80
C THR A 717 24.62 8.37 8.88
N VAL A 718 23.31 8.09 8.91
CA VAL A 718 22.42 8.55 9.99
C VAL A 718 22.82 7.94 11.32
N THR A 719 23.04 6.63 11.36
CA THR A 719 23.41 5.92 12.60
C THR A 719 24.72 6.44 13.15
N MET A 720 25.72 6.68 12.29
CA MET A 720 27.01 7.26 12.69
C MET A 720 26.88 8.72 13.15
N ALA A 721 26.07 9.54 12.48
CA ALA A 721 25.83 10.93 12.90
C ALA A 721 25.10 11.01 14.25
N CYS A 722 24.14 10.12 14.50
CA CYS A 722 23.46 9.98 15.79
C CYS A 722 24.43 9.53 16.89
N LEU A 723 25.26 8.52 16.64
CA LEU A 723 26.29 8.07 17.58
C LEU A 723 27.29 9.17 17.92
N GLN A 724 27.73 9.95 16.92
CA GLN A 724 28.67 11.05 17.12
C GLN A 724 28.05 12.24 17.88
N LYS A 725 26.75 12.50 17.70
CA LYS A 725 26.00 13.45 18.54
C LYS A 725 25.88 12.98 19.99
N CYS A 726 25.63 11.69 20.21
CA CYS A 726 25.58 11.12 21.55
C CYS A 726 26.95 11.15 22.24
N SER A 727 28.05 10.92 21.51
CA SER A 727 29.40 10.99 22.06
C SER A 727 29.88 12.41 22.39
N ASN A 728 29.34 13.44 21.74
CA ASN A 728 29.66 14.85 22.04
C ASN A 728 28.84 15.43 23.21
N LEU A 729 27.85 14.69 23.71
CA LEU A 729 27.00 15.05 24.85
C LEU A 729 27.47 14.39 26.17
N GLN A 730 28.51 13.56 26.13
CA GLN A 730 29.26 13.04 27.27
C GLN A 730 30.57 13.81 27.41
#